data_AF-A0AAV3Z2D0-F1
#
_entry.id   AF-A0AAV3Z2D0-F1
#
_cell.length_a   1.000
_cell.length_b   1.000
_cell.length_c   1.000
_cell.angle_alpha   90.00
_cell.angle_beta   90.00
_cell.angle_gamma   90.00
#
_symmetry.space_group_name_H-M   'P 1'
#
loop_
_entity.id
_entity.type
_entity.pdbx_description
1 polymer ?
#
loop_
_entity_poly.entity_id
_entity_poly.type
_entity_poly.pdbx_seq_one_letter_code
_entity_poly.pdbx_strand_id
1 'polypeptide(L)'
;MPNMCFDCTNSLNGNHYDFCPKDAQVDLSKIRPLACNGTCFTRGSRDDGTVVVRGCSGTVGSLPIPLPEDGCYDYDGTTICICSKPLCNIGALVVVRGCSGTVGSLPIPLPEDGCYDYDGTTICICSKPLCNIGALGVSTGVALDAHLANVTNPVYPEDEPGVLYCHQCSNYDQQGNFYAQCPRDARIVSHMVYTGNCSGACFTRTRGGDSTSVFRGCTSSQYGLPYPLPPDGCYNWSDDVWCICSTSRCNNGPMEEDGVHKCFECSNYDLEGKYYPQCPKTSRVRNAYLGPCNGTCFTRSYNKNASMVTRGCTDTQYGLPYPLPTDGCYNWNEDVWCVCSSSRCNSGPIGKSSGVEMDQHLVSSDQIIIEDDSKRAYTIACWFGGWCYEYRSLTTKSSQEHYVMESRSEGRCAEEEEEEEEEEEEEEEEEEEEEEEEEEERGVGKGGSVVEEKDDDDEEEEEEEATQAPFHVGDICDCRSDPQRRTRRRRRRRRRRRRRRRRRRRRRRRRRRRRRRRRRRKKGMKRCYQCTNFDLEGKYYPQCPKSSRVRNAYLGPCNGTCFTRSYDYNASMVARGCTTSQYGLPDPLPPDGCYTWYSEVWCVCSTSRCNGEALGKAQNIEFDAHIQKDNGSLSPTITRYTVMAWMTLLVVVRNLTRGH
;
A
#
# COMPACT_ATOMS: atom_id res chain seq x y z
N MET A 1 -40.26 29.85 27.96
CA MET A 1 -39.47 30.66 28.92
C MET A 1 -38.10 30.87 28.31
N PRO A 2 -37.49 32.07 28.40
CA PRO A 2 -36.14 32.28 27.88
C PRO A 2 -35.16 31.35 28.59
N ASN A 3 -34.22 30.79 27.83
CA ASN A 3 -33.15 29.97 28.40
C ASN A 3 -32.23 30.87 29.22
N MET A 4 -31.67 30.39 30.32
CA MET A 4 -30.59 31.12 31.00
C MET A 4 -29.25 30.58 30.52
N CYS A 5 -28.40 31.43 29.96
CA CYS A 5 -27.05 31.09 29.51
C CYS A 5 -26.02 31.91 30.29
N PHE A 6 -24.77 31.44 30.38
CA PHE A 6 -23.68 32.29 30.86
C PHE A 6 -23.00 32.98 29.68
N ASP A 7 -22.75 34.28 29.84
CA ASP A 7 -21.98 35.09 28.90
C ASP A 7 -20.62 35.39 29.53
N CYS A 8 -19.56 34.79 28.98
CA CYS A 8 -18.19 35.05 29.41
C CYS A 8 -17.18 34.76 28.31
N THR A 9 -16.05 35.45 28.38
CA THR A 9 -14.84 35.14 27.61
C THR A 9 -13.67 35.07 28.57
N ASN A 10 -12.73 34.16 28.33
CA ASN A 10 -11.46 34.14 29.08
C ASN A 10 -10.39 35.03 28.47
N SER A 11 -10.65 35.70 27.34
CA SER A 11 -9.73 36.67 26.77
C SER A 11 -10.50 37.85 26.19
N LEU A 12 -10.16 39.06 26.63
CA LEU A 12 -10.69 40.31 26.09
C LEU A 12 -9.55 41.33 26.01
N ASN A 13 -9.30 41.87 24.82
CA ASN A 13 -8.25 42.87 24.57
C ASN A 13 -6.83 42.44 25.04
N GLY A 14 -6.52 41.14 24.91
CA GLY A 14 -5.21 40.58 25.29
C GLY A 14 -5.06 40.25 26.78
N ASN A 15 -6.06 40.54 27.62
CA ASN A 15 -6.05 40.15 29.03
C ASN A 15 -6.78 38.81 29.21
N HIS A 16 -6.14 37.88 29.92
CA HIS A 16 -6.73 36.59 30.28
C HIS A 16 -7.57 36.70 31.57
N TYR A 17 -8.74 36.07 31.59
CA TYR A 17 -9.67 36.07 32.71
C TYR A 17 -9.96 34.66 33.18
N ASP A 18 -9.56 34.35 34.41
CA ASP A 18 -9.69 33.00 35.00
C ASP A 18 -11.14 32.59 35.34
N PHE A 19 -12.11 33.50 35.23
CA PHE A 19 -13.51 33.21 35.58
C PHE A 19 -14.27 32.45 34.49
N CYS A 20 -13.74 32.34 33.27
CA CYS A 20 -14.34 31.61 32.14
C CYS A 20 -13.43 30.48 31.61
N PRO A 21 -12.90 29.58 32.46
CA PRO A 21 -11.85 28.65 32.06
C PRO A 21 -12.33 27.69 30.96
N LYS A 22 -11.42 27.30 30.05
CA LYS A 22 -11.71 26.33 28.98
C LYS A 22 -11.99 24.94 29.53
N ASP A 23 -11.14 24.50 30.45
CA ASP A 23 -11.09 23.13 30.96
C ASP A 23 -11.59 22.98 32.40
N ALA A 24 -12.23 24.02 32.95
CA ALA A 24 -12.81 23.97 34.29
C ALA A 24 -14.24 24.53 34.33
N GLN A 25 -14.90 24.38 35.48
CA GLN A 25 -16.20 24.99 35.72
C GLN A 25 -16.08 26.51 35.81
N VAL A 26 -17.09 27.17 35.26
CA VAL A 26 -17.25 28.62 35.32
C VAL A 26 -17.46 29.07 36.76
N ASP A 27 -16.71 30.09 37.20
CA ASP A 27 -16.88 30.67 38.55
C ASP A 27 -18.19 31.46 38.61
N LEU A 28 -19.25 30.80 39.07
CA LEU A 28 -20.61 31.34 39.15
C LEU A 28 -20.71 32.59 40.04
N SER A 29 -19.74 32.84 40.92
CA SER A 29 -19.73 34.05 41.76
C SER A 29 -19.34 35.32 40.98
N LYS A 30 -18.69 35.16 39.82
CA LYS A 30 -18.13 36.26 39.03
C LYS A 30 -18.87 36.53 37.72
N ILE A 31 -19.77 35.64 37.31
CA ILE A 31 -20.48 35.76 36.03
C ILE A 31 -21.98 35.82 36.27
N ARG A 32 -22.65 36.68 35.50
CA ARG A 32 -24.10 36.87 35.58
C ARG A 32 -24.80 35.97 34.55
N PRO A 33 -25.85 35.23 34.95
CA PRO A 33 -26.70 34.54 34.00
C PRO A 33 -27.44 35.57 33.12
N LEU A 34 -27.50 35.30 31.83
CA LEU A 34 -28.18 36.12 30.83
C LEU A 34 -29.42 35.38 30.32
N ALA A 35 -30.56 36.07 30.27
CA ALA A 35 -31.75 35.56 29.61
C ALA A 35 -31.53 35.53 28.09
N CYS A 36 -31.70 34.36 27.49
CA CYS A 36 -31.39 34.05 26.10
C CYS A 36 -32.66 33.64 25.35
N ASN A 37 -32.98 34.40 24.29
CA ASN A 37 -34.00 34.04 23.30
C ASN A 37 -33.37 33.19 22.19
N GLY A 38 -32.75 32.06 22.58
CA GLY A 38 -32.00 31.18 21.69
C GLY A 38 -31.40 29.98 22.45
N THR A 39 -30.38 29.38 21.84
CA THR A 39 -29.56 28.30 22.43
C THR A 39 -28.30 28.86 23.09
N CYS A 40 -27.83 28.19 24.14
CA CYS A 40 -26.53 28.54 24.72
C CYS A 40 -25.42 27.93 23.86
N PHE A 41 -24.27 28.59 23.76
CA PHE A 41 -23.11 28.04 23.07
C PHE A 41 -21.81 28.21 23.86
N THR A 42 -20.82 27.40 23.50
CA THR A 42 -19.41 27.52 23.87
C THR A 42 -18.58 27.37 22.61
N ARG A 43 -17.67 28.31 22.33
CA ARG A 43 -16.83 28.31 21.13
C ARG A 43 -15.38 28.60 21.47
N GLY A 44 -14.45 27.90 20.81
CA GLY A 44 -13.02 28.23 20.82
C GLY A 44 -12.64 29.32 19.81
N SER A 45 -11.51 29.99 20.00
CA SER A 45 -10.92 30.83 18.94
C SER A 45 -10.12 29.99 17.95
N ARG A 46 -10.12 30.42 16.68
CA ARG A 46 -9.36 29.78 15.58
C ARG A 46 -7.88 30.05 15.72
N ASP A 47 -7.56 31.29 16.05
CA ASP A 47 -6.19 31.79 16.09
C ASP A 47 -5.50 31.46 17.41
N ASP A 48 -6.28 31.16 18.45
CA ASP A 48 -5.77 30.83 19.78
C ASP A 48 -6.66 29.78 20.46
N GLY A 49 -6.18 28.54 20.48
CA GLY A 49 -6.87 27.41 21.11
C GLY A 49 -7.10 27.56 22.62
N THR A 50 -6.51 28.56 23.28
CA THR A 50 -6.75 28.85 24.69
C THR A 50 -7.97 29.73 24.93
N VAL A 51 -8.44 30.47 23.91
CA VAL A 51 -9.57 31.40 24.06
C VAL A 51 -10.90 30.66 23.94
N VAL A 52 -11.79 30.90 24.90
CA VAL A 52 -13.14 30.35 24.94
C VAL A 52 -14.14 31.48 25.17
N VAL A 53 -15.19 31.46 24.36
CA VAL A 53 -16.34 32.35 24.45
C VAL A 53 -17.59 31.51 24.71
N ARG A 54 -18.35 31.87 25.73
CA ARG A 54 -19.63 31.25 26.10
C ARG A 54 -20.71 32.32 26.02
N GLY A 55 -21.86 32.02 25.44
CA GLY A 55 -22.90 33.03 25.27
C GLY A 55 -24.24 32.49 24.77
N CYS A 56 -25.09 33.43 24.35
CA CYS A 56 -26.41 33.16 23.77
C CYS A 56 -26.36 33.31 22.24
N SER A 57 -26.93 32.38 21.49
CA SER A 57 -26.93 32.48 20.02
C SER A 57 -27.68 33.70 19.48
N GLY A 58 -28.65 34.22 20.24
CA GLY A 58 -29.37 35.45 19.89
C GLY A 58 -28.55 36.74 20.00
N THR A 59 -27.37 36.72 20.63
CA THR A 59 -26.51 37.91 20.79
C THR A 59 -25.30 37.92 19.86
N VAL A 60 -25.04 36.82 19.13
CA VAL A 60 -23.83 36.66 18.31
C VAL A 60 -24.20 36.48 16.84
N GLY A 61 -23.91 37.51 16.03
CA GLY A 61 -24.28 37.55 14.60
C GLY A 61 -23.46 36.65 13.67
N SER A 62 -22.60 35.78 14.18
CA SER A 62 -21.65 34.96 13.39
C SER A 62 -21.82 33.45 13.55
N LEU A 63 -22.92 32.98 14.16
CA LEU A 63 -23.24 31.56 14.21
C LEU A 63 -23.95 31.11 12.92
N PRO A 64 -23.78 29.83 12.50
CA PRO A 64 -24.48 29.29 11.34
C PRO A 64 -25.99 29.38 11.53
N ILE A 65 -26.68 29.84 10.48
CA ILE A 65 -28.14 29.84 10.38
C ILE A 65 -28.54 28.93 9.20
N PRO A 66 -29.32 27.86 9.42
CA PRO A 66 -29.94 27.46 10.69
C PRO A 66 -28.93 26.89 11.70
N LEU A 67 -29.21 27.11 13.00
CA LEU A 67 -28.42 26.54 14.09
C LEU A 67 -28.62 25.01 14.10
N PRO A 68 -27.54 24.21 14.22
CA PRO A 68 -27.65 22.76 14.34
C PRO A 68 -28.23 22.34 15.70
N GLU A 69 -28.55 21.05 15.84
CA GLU A 69 -29.06 20.44 17.07
C GLU A 69 -28.05 20.50 18.24
N ASP A 70 -28.44 20.04 19.43
CA ASP A 70 -27.56 19.99 20.61
C ASP A 70 -26.34 19.09 20.32
N GLY A 71 -25.14 19.67 20.38
CA GLY A 71 -23.90 18.97 20.01
C GLY A 71 -22.71 19.91 19.83
N CYS A 72 -21.54 19.35 19.57
CA CYS A 72 -20.34 20.12 19.22
C CYS A 72 -19.95 19.87 17.77
N TYR A 73 -19.66 20.95 17.07
CA TYR A 73 -19.43 20.97 15.63
C TYR A 73 -18.12 21.72 15.35
N ASP A 74 -17.36 21.26 14.36
CA ASP A 74 -16.29 22.06 13.80
C ASP A 74 -16.89 23.06 12.81
N TYR A 75 -16.67 24.35 13.05
CA TYR A 75 -17.17 25.45 12.23
C TYR A 75 -16.05 26.46 12.02
N ASP A 76 -15.67 26.66 10.77
CA ASP A 76 -14.56 27.53 10.34
C ASP A 76 -13.21 27.26 11.05
N GLY A 77 -12.96 25.99 11.42
CA GLY A 77 -11.74 25.56 12.12
C GLY A 77 -11.78 25.81 13.62
N THR A 78 -12.98 25.97 14.20
CA THR A 78 -13.21 26.12 15.64
C THR A 78 -14.30 25.19 16.12
N THR A 79 -14.11 24.58 17.28
CA THR A 79 -15.17 23.80 17.93
C THR A 79 -16.23 24.73 18.52
N ILE A 80 -17.47 24.59 18.06
CA ILE A 80 -18.67 25.26 18.59
C ILE A 80 -19.60 24.21 19.16
N CYS A 81 -19.86 24.29 20.46
CA CYS A 81 -20.84 23.47 21.16
C CYS A 81 -22.13 24.25 21.38
N ILE A 82 -23.26 23.70 20.95
CA ILE A 82 -24.61 24.27 21.11
C ILE A 82 -25.40 23.39 22.07
N CYS A 83 -26.16 24.00 22.97
CA CYS A 83 -27.03 23.28 23.88
C CYS A 83 -28.29 24.09 24.22
N SER A 84 -29.42 23.40 24.22
CA SER A 84 -30.76 24.01 24.34
C SER A 84 -31.28 24.06 25.77
N LYS A 85 -30.62 23.39 26.72
CA LYS A 85 -31.01 23.36 28.13
C LYS A 85 -30.51 24.62 28.87
N PRO A 86 -31.24 25.14 29.86
CA PRO A 86 -30.75 26.25 30.66
C PRO A 86 -29.45 25.86 31.37
N LEU A 87 -28.47 26.77 31.35
CA LEU A 87 -27.17 26.67 32.04
C LEU A 87 -26.27 25.51 31.54
N CYS A 88 -26.56 24.94 30.37
CA CYS A 88 -25.79 23.84 29.83
C CYS A 88 -24.34 24.21 29.44
N ASN A 89 -24.06 25.50 29.21
CA ASN A 89 -22.74 26.00 28.87
C ASN A 89 -21.83 26.26 30.09
N ILE A 90 -22.10 25.67 31.27
CA ILE A 90 -21.22 25.75 32.47
C ILE A 90 -20.02 24.80 32.39
N GLY A 91 -20.15 23.66 31.72
CA GLY A 91 -19.10 22.62 31.69
C GLY A 91 -17.87 23.00 30.86
N ALA A 92 -16.70 22.49 31.26
CA ALA A 92 -15.54 22.37 30.38
C ALA A 92 -15.92 21.60 29.10
N LEU A 93 -15.19 21.81 28.00
CA LEU A 93 -15.39 21.12 26.71
C LEU A 93 -15.67 19.62 26.92
N VAL A 94 -16.93 19.27 26.68
CA VAL A 94 -17.55 17.93 26.59
C VAL A 94 -17.08 16.89 27.62
N VAL A 95 -17.68 16.91 28.81
CA VAL A 95 -17.68 15.75 29.72
C VAL A 95 -18.95 14.93 29.49
N VAL A 96 -18.83 13.82 28.76
CA VAL A 96 -19.92 12.83 28.63
C VAL A 96 -19.87 11.88 29.82
N ARG A 97 -21.01 11.72 30.50
CA ARG A 97 -21.18 10.75 31.59
C ARG A 97 -22.25 9.75 31.17
N GLY A 98 -21.93 8.46 31.28
CA GLY A 98 -22.86 7.40 30.95
C GLY A 98 -22.39 6.06 31.52
N CYS A 99 -23.24 5.04 31.42
CA CYS A 99 -22.79 3.67 31.67
C CYS A 99 -21.88 3.25 30.51
N SER A 100 -20.78 2.57 30.79
CA SER A 100 -19.81 2.14 29.77
C SER A 100 -20.45 1.31 28.64
N GLY A 101 -21.47 0.51 28.94
CA GLY A 101 -22.24 -0.25 27.93
C GLY A 101 -23.08 0.59 26.97
N THR A 102 -23.24 1.89 27.23
CA THR A 102 -23.98 2.83 26.35
C THR A 102 -23.07 3.75 25.54
N VAL A 103 -21.78 3.79 25.86
CA VAL A 103 -20.78 4.59 25.15
C VAL A 103 -20.09 3.67 24.14
N GLY A 104 -20.59 3.67 22.90
CA GLY A 104 -20.00 2.85 21.83
C GLY A 104 -18.54 3.25 21.60
N SER A 105 -17.67 2.25 21.36
CA SER A 105 -16.21 2.34 21.08
C SER A 105 -15.21 2.28 22.24
N LEU A 106 -15.63 1.99 23.48
CA LEU A 106 -14.66 1.66 24.54
C LEU A 106 -14.07 0.25 24.36
N PRO A 107 -12.77 0.04 24.62
CA PRO A 107 -12.16 -1.29 24.66
C PRO A 107 -12.78 -2.16 25.76
N ILE A 108 -13.13 -3.40 25.44
CA ILE A 108 -13.81 -4.34 26.34
C ILE A 108 -12.98 -5.64 26.39
N PRO A 109 -12.73 -6.24 27.57
CA PRO A 109 -13.18 -5.89 28.91
C PRO A 109 -12.52 -4.64 29.43
N LEU A 110 -13.30 -3.82 30.14
CA LEU A 110 -12.86 -2.56 30.72
C LEU A 110 -11.80 -2.80 31.81
N PRO A 111 -10.86 -1.87 32.02
CA PRO A 111 -9.90 -1.94 33.11
C PRO A 111 -10.56 -1.70 34.48
N GLU A 112 -9.78 -1.84 35.54
CA GLU A 112 -10.19 -1.47 36.90
C GLU A 112 -10.57 0.03 37.02
N ASP A 113 -11.20 0.40 38.13
CA ASP A 113 -11.59 1.80 38.40
C ASP A 113 -10.37 2.75 38.31
N GLY A 114 -10.43 3.75 37.43
CA GLY A 114 -9.31 4.65 37.15
C GLY A 114 -9.56 5.61 35.98
N CYS A 115 -8.63 6.53 35.75
CA CYS A 115 -8.65 7.46 34.61
C CYS A 115 -7.49 7.16 33.64
N TYR A 116 -7.81 7.04 32.36
CA TYR A 116 -6.92 6.55 31.30
C TYR A 116 -6.91 7.50 30.11
N ASP A 117 -5.81 7.53 29.36
CA ASP A 117 -5.69 8.28 28.11
C ASP A 117 -6.20 7.44 26.93
N TYR A 118 -7.22 7.90 26.20
CA TYR A 118 -7.73 7.22 25.01
C TYR A 118 -7.96 8.24 23.90
N ASP A 119 -7.22 8.07 22.80
CA ASP A 119 -7.33 8.91 21.59
C ASP A 119 -7.27 10.43 21.89
N GLY A 120 -6.35 10.84 22.78
CA GLY A 120 -6.20 12.23 23.20
C GLY A 120 -7.25 12.75 24.19
N THR A 121 -8.13 11.87 24.69
CA THR A 121 -9.15 12.19 25.70
C THR A 121 -8.92 11.41 27.00
N THR A 122 -9.32 11.99 28.14
CA THR A 122 -9.26 11.30 29.44
C THR A 122 -10.58 10.58 29.70
N ILE A 123 -10.52 9.25 29.83
CA ILE A 123 -11.68 8.41 30.14
C ILE A 123 -11.53 7.87 31.56
N CYS A 124 -12.46 8.26 32.43
CA CYS A 124 -12.54 7.76 33.80
C CYS A 124 -13.62 6.68 33.93
N ILE A 125 -13.23 5.50 34.38
CA ILE A 125 -14.09 4.33 34.58
C ILE A 125 -14.21 4.11 36.09
N CYS A 126 -15.42 3.82 36.55
CA CYS A 126 -15.66 3.50 37.94
C CYS A 126 -16.86 2.55 38.08
N SER A 127 -16.79 1.64 39.04
CA SER A 127 -17.74 0.53 39.20
C SER A 127 -18.76 0.76 40.31
N LYS A 128 -18.51 1.71 41.22
CA LYS A 128 -19.43 2.04 42.32
C LYS A 128 -20.65 2.84 41.81
N PRO A 129 -21.85 2.65 42.36
CA PRO A 129 -23.01 3.47 42.02
C PRO A 129 -22.71 4.97 42.18
N LEU A 130 -23.10 5.78 41.18
CA LEU A 130 -22.96 7.25 41.17
C LEU A 130 -21.52 7.78 41.29
N CYS A 131 -20.50 6.95 41.09
CA CYS A 131 -19.10 7.34 41.16
C CYS A 131 -18.69 8.40 40.11
N ASN A 132 -19.43 8.50 39.01
CA ASN A 132 -19.17 9.43 37.91
C ASN A 132 -19.68 10.87 38.17
N ILE A 133 -20.28 11.15 39.33
CA ILE A 133 -20.77 12.50 39.71
C ILE A 133 -19.61 13.45 40.02
N GLY A 134 -18.47 12.93 40.47
CA GLY A 134 -17.30 13.73 40.86
C GLY A 134 -16.68 14.55 39.72
N ALA A 135 -15.70 15.39 40.08
CA ALA A 135 -14.80 16.01 39.13
C ALA A 135 -14.06 14.92 38.32
N LEU A 136 -13.76 15.21 37.05
CA LEU A 136 -12.96 14.29 36.23
C LEU A 136 -11.60 14.12 36.92
N GLY A 137 -11.19 12.86 37.15
CA GLY A 137 -9.88 12.57 37.72
C GLY A 137 -8.75 12.95 36.77
N VAL A 138 -7.56 13.13 37.32
CA VAL A 138 -6.35 13.34 36.51
C VAL A 138 -6.01 12.01 35.84
N SER A 139 -5.72 12.03 34.54
CA SER A 139 -5.27 10.83 33.83
C SER A 139 -4.01 10.26 34.50
N THR A 140 -3.94 8.95 34.57
CA THR A 140 -2.76 8.24 35.08
C THR A 140 -1.58 8.26 34.10
N GLY A 141 -1.74 8.79 32.89
CA GLY A 141 -0.74 8.71 31.82
C GLY A 141 -0.67 7.33 31.16
N VAL A 142 -1.53 6.40 31.57
CA VAL A 142 -1.63 5.06 31.02
C VAL A 142 -2.65 5.08 29.90
N ALA A 143 -2.21 4.73 28.69
CA ALA A 143 -3.12 4.58 27.56
C ALA A 143 -4.20 3.54 27.91
N LEU A 144 -5.46 3.83 27.62
CA LEU A 144 -6.56 2.92 27.87
C LEU A 144 -6.27 1.60 27.18
N ASP A 145 -5.80 1.55 25.93
CA ASP A 145 -5.48 0.27 25.26
C ASP A 145 -4.32 -0.53 25.88
N ALA A 146 -3.53 0.05 26.79
CA ALA A 146 -2.44 -0.65 27.46
C ALA A 146 -2.95 -1.78 28.38
N HIS A 147 -4.17 -1.69 28.94
CA HIS A 147 -4.72 -2.80 29.74
C HIS A 147 -5.04 -4.02 28.88
N LEU A 148 -5.38 -3.84 27.60
CA LEU A 148 -5.61 -4.94 26.66
C LEU A 148 -4.32 -5.71 26.38
N ALA A 149 -3.15 -5.06 26.41
CA ALA A 149 -1.87 -5.72 26.21
C ALA A 149 -1.50 -6.69 27.35
N ASN A 150 -2.09 -6.52 28.55
CA ASN A 150 -1.85 -7.39 29.70
C ASN A 150 -2.84 -8.57 29.79
N VAL A 151 -4.04 -8.44 29.23
CA VAL A 151 -5.06 -9.52 29.17
C VAL A 151 -4.87 -10.44 27.95
N THR A 152 -4.03 -10.05 26.99
CA THR A 152 -3.92 -10.71 25.67
C THR A 152 -3.06 -11.98 25.62
N ASN A 153 -2.49 -12.43 26.74
CA ASN A 153 -1.97 -13.79 26.85
C ASN A 153 -2.86 -14.60 27.81
N PRO A 154 -4.08 -14.99 27.41
CA PRO A 154 -4.70 -16.11 28.09
C PRO A 154 -3.70 -17.26 28.04
N VAL A 155 -3.38 -17.82 29.20
CA VAL A 155 -2.64 -19.07 29.27
C VAL A 155 -3.58 -20.12 28.68
N TYR A 156 -3.47 -20.34 27.37
CA TYR A 156 -4.12 -21.48 26.77
C TYR A 156 -3.48 -22.73 27.37
N PRO A 157 -4.27 -23.79 27.66
CA PRO A 157 -3.66 -25.10 27.86
C PRO A 157 -2.76 -25.39 26.65
N GLU A 158 -1.57 -25.95 26.90
CA GLU A 158 -0.63 -26.30 25.84
C GLU A 158 -1.35 -27.13 24.77
N ASP A 159 -1.18 -26.75 23.51
CA ASP A 159 -1.86 -27.43 22.40
C ASP A 159 -1.43 -28.89 22.37
N GLU A 160 -2.39 -29.81 22.38
CA GLU A 160 -2.08 -31.22 22.20
C GLU A 160 -1.38 -31.42 20.84
N PRO A 161 -0.22 -32.09 20.79
CA PRO A 161 0.54 -32.23 19.56
C PRO A 161 -0.29 -32.97 18.49
N GLY A 162 -0.49 -32.32 17.35
CA GLY A 162 -1.29 -32.83 16.24
C GLY A 162 -2.77 -32.44 16.26
N VAL A 163 -3.23 -31.70 17.28
CA VAL A 163 -4.58 -31.14 17.33
C VAL A 163 -4.56 -29.69 16.89
N LEU A 164 -5.36 -29.35 15.88
CA LEU A 164 -5.55 -27.96 15.46
C LEU A 164 -6.63 -27.31 16.32
N TYR A 165 -6.35 -26.15 16.90
CA TYR A 165 -7.34 -25.36 17.65
C TYR A 165 -7.74 -24.14 16.84
N CYS A 166 -9.02 -23.85 16.70
CA CYS A 166 -9.49 -22.65 15.97
C CYS A 166 -10.44 -21.83 16.84
N HIS A 167 -10.46 -20.52 16.63
CA HIS A 167 -11.48 -19.66 17.23
C HIS A 167 -12.81 -19.81 16.49
N GLN A 168 -13.91 -19.94 17.23
CA GLN A 168 -15.25 -20.13 16.69
C GLN A 168 -16.24 -19.12 17.24
N CYS A 169 -16.85 -18.32 16.37
CA CYS A 169 -18.01 -17.50 16.70
C CYS A 169 -18.64 -16.92 15.43
N SER A 170 -19.74 -16.19 15.61
CA SER A 170 -20.33 -15.32 14.58
C SER A 170 -20.71 -13.96 15.17
N ASN A 171 -20.63 -12.92 14.34
CA ASN A 171 -21.16 -11.60 14.67
C ASN A 171 -22.68 -11.52 14.60
N TYR A 172 -23.36 -12.46 13.95
CA TYR A 172 -24.83 -12.48 13.89
C TYR A 172 -25.36 -13.86 14.25
N ASP A 173 -26.35 -13.93 15.12
CA ASP A 173 -27.09 -15.18 15.36
C ASP A 173 -28.08 -15.48 14.22
N GLN A 174 -28.82 -16.58 14.35
CA GLN A 174 -29.85 -16.97 13.37
C GLN A 174 -31.05 -15.99 13.33
N GLN A 175 -31.18 -15.14 14.35
CA GLN A 175 -32.23 -14.14 14.50
C GLN A 175 -31.80 -12.75 13.97
N GLY A 176 -30.53 -12.58 13.60
CA GLY A 176 -29.95 -11.32 13.12
C GLY A 176 -29.49 -10.38 14.23
N ASN A 177 -29.38 -10.82 15.48
CA ASN A 177 -28.82 -10.01 16.55
C ASN A 177 -27.29 -9.92 16.43
N PHE A 178 -26.76 -8.71 16.56
CA PHE A 178 -25.32 -8.46 16.43
C PHE A 178 -24.57 -8.72 17.75
N TYR A 179 -23.43 -9.40 17.65
CA TYR A 179 -22.49 -9.67 18.74
C TYR A 179 -21.08 -9.22 18.32
N ALA A 180 -20.46 -8.33 19.10
CA ALA A 180 -19.14 -7.75 18.78
C ALA A 180 -17.94 -8.70 18.97
N GLN A 181 -18.18 -10.00 19.13
CA GLN A 181 -17.19 -10.99 19.55
C GLN A 181 -16.26 -11.49 18.42
N CYS A 182 -16.63 -11.33 17.15
CA CYS A 182 -15.83 -11.75 15.98
C CYS A 182 -15.47 -10.55 15.09
N PRO A 183 -14.78 -9.51 15.61
CA PRO A 183 -14.51 -8.32 14.82
C PRO A 183 -13.83 -8.67 13.49
N ARG A 184 -14.23 -7.99 12.41
CA ARG A 184 -13.61 -8.18 11.09
C ARG A 184 -12.18 -7.64 11.10
N ASP A 185 -12.04 -6.40 11.52
CA ASP A 185 -10.82 -5.60 11.35
C ASP A 185 -9.96 -5.54 12.62
N ALA A 186 -10.29 -6.34 13.63
CA ALA A 186 -9.51 -6.46 14.87
C ALA A 186 -9.18 -7.91 15.21
N ARG A 187 -8.29 -8.08 16.18
CA ARG A 187 -8.06 -9.39 16.81
C ARG A 187 -9.29 -9.81 17.62
N ILE A 188 -9.51 -11.11 17.69
CA ILE A 188 -10.54 -11.66 18.55
C ILE A 188 -10.16 -11.42 20.02
N VAL A 189 -11.15 -11.04 20.81
CA VAL A 189 -11.05 -11.05 22.26
C VAL A 189 -11.19 -12.50 22.72
N SER A 190 -10.06 -13.18 22.89
CA SER A 190 -9.95 -14.63 23.06
C SER A 190 -10.77 -15.23 24.20
N HIS A 191 -11.04 -14.48 25.28
CA HIS A 191 -11.87 -14.96 26.38
C HIS A 191 -13.39 -14.84 26.12
N MET A 192 -13.80 -14.13 25.07
CA MET A 192 -15.20 -14.02 24.65
C MET A 192 -15.58 -15.02 23.56
N VAL A 193 -14.60 -15.74 23.01
CA VAL A 193 -14.80 -16.61 21.84
C VAL A 193 -14.37 -18.03 22.17
N TYR A 194 -15.23 -18.98 21.81
CA TYR A 194 -14.93 -20.39 21.99
C TYR A 194 -13.70 -20.78 21.15
N THR A 195 -12.75 -21.44 21.79
CA THR A 195 -11.58 -22.02 21.11
C THR A 195 -11.63 -23.52 21.33
N GLY A 196 -11.68 -24.30 20.25
CA GLY A 196 -11.87 -25.74 20.33
C GLY A 196 -11.11 -26.50 19.24
N ASN A 197 -11.03 -27.82 19.45
CA ASN A 197 -10.38 -28.75 18.54
C ASN A 197 -11.05 -28.73 17.17
N CYS A 198 -10.24 -28.94 16.13
CA CYS A 198 -10.64 -28.77 14.75
C CYS A 198 -10.22 -29.97 13.91
N SER A 199 -11.19 -30.57 13.22
CA SER A 199 -10.92 -31.43 12.07
C SER A 199 -10.84 -30.54 10.83
N GLY A 200 -9.68 -30.41 10.19
CA GLY A 200 -9.48 -29.51 9.04
C GLY A 200 -8.90 -28.15 9.41
N ALA A 201 -8.72 -27.26 8.43
CA ALA A 201 -8.13 -25.93 8.61
C ALA A 201 -9.06 -24.96 9.34
N CYS A 202 -8.50 -23.94 9.99
CA CYS A 202 -9.26 -22.80 10.50
C CYS A 202 -9.71 -21.91 9.36
N PHE A 203 -10.85 -21.22 9.53
CA PHE A 203 -11.28 -20.19 8.59
C PHE A 203 -11.81 -18.93 9.28
N THR A 204 -11.81 -17.84 8.52
CA THR A 204 -12.64 -16.66 8.73
C THR A 204 -13.39 -16.36 7.43
N ARG A 205 -14.69 -16.09 7.50
CA ARG A 205 -15.53 -15.76 6.35
C ARG A 205 -16.26 -14.45 6.58
N THR A 206 -16.35 -13.62 5.55
CA THR A 206 -17.32 -12.52 5.48
C THR A 206 -18.29 -12.72 4.33
N ARG A 207 -19.56 -12.37 4.55
CA ARG A 207 -20.62 -12.54 3.54
C ARG A 207 -20.46 -11.52 2.39
N GLY A 208 -20.66 -11.96 1.16
CA GLY A 208 -20.70 -11.08 -0.01
C GLY A 208 -21.79 -10.01 0.13
N GLY A 209 -21.38 -8.75 -0.01
CA GLY A 209 -22.27 -7.58 0.14
C GLY A 209 -22.53 -7.14 1.59
N ASP A 210 -22.09 -7.90 2.61
CA ASP A 210 -22.15 -7.49 4.01
C ASP A 210 -20.86 -7.87 4.73
N SER A 211 -19.91 -6.93 4.69
CA SER A 211 -18.63 -7.04 5.39
C SER A 211 -18.78 -7.13 6.91
N THR A 212 -19.91 -6.74 7.50
CA THR A 212 -20.07 -6.81 8.96
C THR A 212 -20.35 -8.23 9.45
N SER A 213 -20.83 -9.10 8.56
CA SER A 213 -21.18 -10.49 8.86
C SER A 213 -19.95 -11.40 8.83
N VAL A 214 -19.27 -11.51 9.97
CA VAL A 214 -18.05 -12.32 10.14
C VAL A 214 -18.37 -13.65 10.81
N PHE A 215 -17.82 -14.72 10.26
CA PHE A 215 -17.86 -16.07 10.83
C PHE A 215 -16.44 -16.60 10.98
N ARG A 216 -16.12 -17.21 12.11
CA ARG A 216 -14.83 -17.87 12.34
C ARG A 216 -15.08 -19.29 12.79
N GLY A 217 -14.28 -20.24 12.33
CA GLY A 217 -14.41 -21.63 12.79
C GLY A 217 -13.55 -22.64 12.08
N CYS A 218 -14.05 -23.87 12.03
CA CYS A 218 -13.42 -25.04 11.42
C CYS A 218 -14.00 -25.33 10.05
N THR A 219 -13.15 -25.56 9.04
CA THR A 219 -13.62 -25.89 7.69
C THR A 219 -14.50 -27.15 7.65
N SER A 220 -14.30 -28.11 8.54
CA SER A 220 -15.18 -29.29 8.69
C SER A 220 -16.61 -28.99 9.13
N SER A 221 -16.87 -27.84 9.79
CA SER A 221 -18.21 -27.46 10.22
C SER A 221 -19.01 -26.76 9.11
N GLN A 222 -18.38 -26.52 7.95
CA GLN A 222 -19.01 -25.83 6.83
C GLN A 222 -19.32 -26.80 5.69
N TYR A 223 -20.57 -26.79 5.23
CA TYR A 223 -20.99 -27.52 4.03
C TYR A 223 -20.76 -26.65 2.79
N GLY A 224 -20.34 -27.25 1.68
CA GLY A 224 -20.23 -26.56 0.38
C GLY A 224 -18.90 -25.84 0.12
N LEU A 225 -17.87 -26.07 0.93
CA LEU A 225 -16.51 -25.64 0.61
C LEU A 225 -15.92 -26.46 -0.55
N PRO A 226 -15.04 -25.87 -1.38
CA PRO A 226 -14.39 -26.59 -2.47
C PRO A 226 -13.54 -27.74 -1.92
N TYR A 227 -13.53 -28.86 -2.65
CA TYR A 227 -12.59 -29.94 -2.41
C TYR A 227 -11.73 -30.18 -3.66
N PRO A 228 -10.39 -30.16 -3.56
CA PRO A 228 -9.59 -29.91 -2.35
C PRO A 228 -9.69 -28.45 -1.87
N LEU A 229 -9.52 -28.21 -0.57
CA LEU A 229 -9.41 -26.86 -0.02
C LEU A 229 -8.17 -26.17 -0.60
N PRO A 230 -8.24 -24.86 -0.91
CA PRO A 230 -7.05 -24.12 -1.31
C PRO A 230 -6.04 -24.04 -0.15
N PRO A 231 -4.77 -23.72 -0.45
CA PRO A 231 -3.74 -23.49 0.58
C PRO A 231 -4.11 -22.32 1.52
N ASP A 232 -3.25 -22.05 2.51
CA ASP A 232 -3.46 -20.93 3.43
C ASP A 232 -3.51 -19.59 2.67
N GLY A 233 -4.55 -18.79 2.91
CA GLY A 233 -4.81 -17.56 2.17
C GLY A 233 -6.26 -17.10 2.23
N CYS A 234 -6.54 -15.94 1.63
CA CYS A 234 -7.89 -15.41 1.50
C CYS A 234 -8.38 -15.50 0.04
N TYR A 235 -9.60 -15.98 -0.16
CA TYR A 235 -10.17 -16.31 -1.45
C TYR A 235 -11.60 -15.80 -1.55
N ASN A 236 -11.97 -15.28 -2.73
CA ASN A 236 -13.37 -14.96 -3.03
C ASN A 236 -14.07 -16.22 -3.55
N TRP A 237 -15.15 -16.66 -2.90
CA TRP A 237 -15.88 -17.88 -3.22
C TRP A 237 -17.37 -17.70 -2.93
N SER A 238 -18.19 -17.71 -3.99
CA SER A 238 -19.65 -17.44 -3.93
C SER A 238 -19.97 -16.07 -3.31
N ASP A 239 -19.30 -15.02 -3.80
CA ASP A 239 -19.37 -13.63 -3.31
C ASP A 239 -18.84 -13.40 -1.88
N ASP A 240 -18.64 -14.45 -1.10
CA ASP A 240 -18.02 -14.40 0.23
C ASP A 240 -16.49 -14.32 0.13
N VAL A 241 -15.85 -13.70 1.12
CA VAL A 241 -14.40 -13.71 1.30
C VAL A 241 -14.06 -14.75 2.36
N TRP A 242 -13.25 -15.75 2.02
CA TRP A 242 -12.84 -16.85 2.89
C TRP A 242 -11.34 -16.83 3.11
N CYS A 243 -10.90 -16.59 4.34
CA CYS A 243 -9.51 -16.72 4.78
C CYS A 243 -9.31 -18.06 5.49
N ILE A 244 -8.53 -18.95 4.89
CA ILE A 244 -8.22 -20.29 5.42
C ILE A 244 -6.78 -20.30 5.94
N CYS A 245 -6.55 -20.98 7.06
CA CYS A 245 -5.21 -21.15 7.62
C CYS A 245 -5.06 -22.47 8.40
N SER A 246 -3.88 -23.06 8.33
CA SER A 246 -3.61 -24.45 8.77
C SER A 246 -2.92 -24.56 10.14
N THR A 247 -2.69 -23.44 10.83
CA THR A 247 -1.99 -23.39 12.13
C THR A 247 -2.93 -23.08 13.29
N SER A 248 -2.65 -23.59 14.50
CA SER A 248 -3.55 -23.39 15.64
C SER A 248 -3.75 -21.90 15.93
N ARG A 249 -5.02 -21.50 16.03
CA ARG A 249 -5.50 -20.14 16.35
C ARG A 249 -5.05 -19.08 15.33
N CYS A 250 -4.70 -19.49 14.11
CA CYS A 250 -4.29 -18.57 13.05
C CYS A 250 -5.41 -17.60 12.64
N ASN A 251 -6.66 -18.01 12.79
CA ASN A 251 -7.83 -17.19 12.55
C ASN A 251 -8.15 -16.22 13.70
N ASN A 252 -7.17 -15.80 14.51
CA ASN A 252 -7.33 -14.77 15.55
C ASN A 252 -7.21 -13.33 14.99
N GLY A 253 -6.42 -13.15 13.93
CA GLY A 253 -6.12 -11.83 13.38
C GLY A 253 -7.29 -11.12 12.68
N PRO A 254 -7.17 -9.83 12.36
CA PRO A 254 -8.11 -9.16 11.47
C PRO A 254 -8.15 -9.85 10.10
N MET A 255 -9.32 -9.88 9.46
CA MET A 255 -9.42 -10.20 8.03
C MET A 255 -8.81 -9.04 7.25
N GLU A 256 -7.84 -9.35 6.40
CA GLU A 256 -7.36 -8.35 5.46
C GLU A 256 -8.33 -8.24 4.29
N GLU A 257 -8.91 -7.05 4.18
CA GLU A 257 -10.09 -6.72 3.39
C GLU A 257 -10.03 -7.10 1.90
N ASP A 258 -8.84 -7.23 1.34
CA ASP A 258 -8.67 -7.28 -0.11
C ASP A 258 -8.35 -8.68 -0.64
N GLY A 259 -8.05 -9.66 0.23
CA GLY A 259 -7.35 -10.89 -0.17
C GLY A 259 -5.98 -10.63 -0.84
N VAL A 260 -5.58 -9.36 -0.95
CA VAL A 260 -4.31 -8.93 -1.47
C VAL A 260 -3.30 -9.16 -0.37
N HIS A 261 -2.42 -10.12 -0.59
CA HIS A 261 -1.26 -10.39 0.24
C HIS A 261 -0.49 -9.07 0.41
N LYS A 262 -0.20 -8.66 1.65
CA LYS A 262 0.41 -7.37 1.97
C LYS A 262 1.76 -7.58 2.64
N CYS A 263 2.76 -6.78 2.26
CA CYS A 263 4.10 -6.85 2.83
C CYS A 263 4.54 -5.50 3.36
N PHE A 264 5.32 -5.50 4.44
CA PHE A 264 5.97 -4.27 4.89
C PHE A 264 7.02 -3.87 3.87
N GLU A 265 6.93 -2.64 3.38
CA GLU A 265 7.86 -2.01 2.46
C GLU A 265 8.63 -0.92 3.18
N CYS A 266 9.91 -1.18 3.44
CA CYS A 266 10.79 -0.20 4.06
C CYS A 266 12.26 -0.50 3.79
N SER A 267 13.08 0.52 3.92
CA SER A 267 14.53 0.41 4.04
C SER A 267 14.97 1.25 5.22
N ASN A 268 15.89 0.75 6.05
CA ASN A 268 16.44 1.55 7.15
C ASN A 268 17.59 2.47 6.72
N TYR A 269 18.05 2.39 5.47
CA TYR A 269 18.94 3.38 4.87
C TYR A 269 18.44 3.76 3.48
N ASP A 270 18.54 5.05 3.12
CA ASP A 270 18.34 5.50 1.75
C ASP A 270 19.63 5.39 0.90
N LEU A 271 19.59 5.93 -0.32
CA LEU A 271 20.74 5.94 -1.24
C LEU A 271 21.86 6.88 -0.80
N GLU A 272 21.58 7.82 0.10
CA GLU A 272 22.53 8.78 0.67
C GLU A 272 23.18 8.25 1.96
N GLY A 273 22.68 7.14 2.49
CA GLY A 273 23.15 6.53 3.73
C GLY A 273 22.50 7.11 4.99
N LYS A 274 21.41 7.84 4.87
CA LYS A 274 20.64 8.35 6.02
C LYS A 274 19.84 7.21 6.66
N TYR A 275 19.94 7.09 7.99
CA TYR A 275 19.25 6.04 8.75
C TYR A 275 17.78 6.38 9.03
N TYR A 276 16.93 5.36 8.96
CA TYR A 276 15.48 5.42 9.05
C TYR A 276 14.98 4.36 10.05
N PRO A 277 14.45 4.76 11.23
CA PRO A 277 14.11 3.82 12.31
C PRO A 277 12.88 2.96 12.03
N GLN A 278 12.11 3.23 10.97
CA GLN A 278 10.89 2.49 10.65
C GLN A 278 11.12 1.05 10.18
N CYS A 279 12.35 0.66 9.84
CA CYS A 279 12.68 -0.69 9.35
C CYS A 279 13.72 -1.40 10.22
N PRO A 280 13.45 -1.67 11.50
CA PRO A 280 14.44 -2.23 12.40
C PRO A 280 14.86 -3.64 11.98
N LYS A 281 16.15 -3.95 12.18
CA LYS A 281 16.72 -5.29 11.92
C LYS A 281 16.31 -6.32 12.98
N THR A 282 16.38 -5.92 14.24
CA THR A 282 16.30 -6.81 15.42
C THR A 282 14.96 -6.76 16.15
N SER A 283 14.03 -5.91 15.72
CA SER A 283 12.70 -5.80 16.32
C SER A 283 11.61 -5.83 15.26
N ARG A 284 10.35 -5.85 15.71
CA ARG A 284 9.20 -5.91 14.82
C ARG A 284 8.92 -4.54 14.18
N VAL A 285 8.62 -4.55 12.88
CA VAL A 285 8.18 -3.36 12.14
C VAL A 285 6.81 -2.93 12.66
N ARG A 286 6.67 -1.66 13.05
CA ARG A 286 5.41 -1.06 13.53
C ARG A 286 4.87 0.03 12.62
N ASN A 287 5.76 0.90 12.12
CA ASN A 287 5.40 2.14 11.42
C ASN A 287 6.00 2.21 10.00
N ALA A 288 5.90 1.13 9.24
CA ALA A 288 6.31 1.11 7.83
C ALA A 288 5.09 1.04 6.91
N TYR A 289 5.29 1.45 5.65
CA TYR A 289 4.28 1.30 4.62
C TYR A 289 3.94 -0.18 4.44
N LEU A 290 2.64 -0.49 4.39
CA LEU A 290 2.14 -1.83 4.14
C LEU A 290 1.52 -1.86 2.75
N GLY A 291 2.29 -2.36 1.78
CA GLY A 291 1.92 -2.38 0.37
C GLY A 291 1.26 -3.68 -0.06
N PRO A 292 0.38 -3.66 -1.08
CA PRO A 292 -0.10 -4.86 -1.74
C PRO A 292 1.05 -5.60 -2.44
N CYS A 293 1.02 -6.92 -2.46
CA CYS A 293 2.08 -7.80 -2.94
C CYS A 293 1.47 -8.97 -3.73
N ASN A 294 1.84 -9.13 -5.00
CA ASN A 294 1.43 -10.27 -5.83
C ASN A 294 2.39 -11.46 -5.75
N GLY A 295 3.46 -11.34 -4.94
CA GLY A 295 4.49 -12.35 -4.74
C GLY A 295 4.53 -12.84 -3.29
N THR A 296 5.75 -13.04 -2.80
CA THR A 296 6.03 -13.35 -1.39
C THR A 296 6.65 -12.13 -0.71
N CYS A 297 6.46 -11.99 0.59
CA CYS A 297 7.19 -10.97 1.35
C CYS A 297 8.65 -11.37 1.52
N PHE A 298 9.54 -10.39 1.52
CA PHE A 298 10.95 -10.62 1.84
C PHE A 298 11.48 -9.63 2.88
N THR A 299 12.56 -10.05 3.55
CA THR A 299 13.48 -9.23 4.34
C THR A 299 14.89 -9.54 3.89
N ARG A 300 15.62 -8.53 3.42
CA ARG A 300 17.02 -8.63 2.97
C ARG A 300 17.93 -7.89 3.95
N SER A 301 19.03 -8.51 4.35
CA SER A 301 20.16 -7.83 5.01
C SER A 301 21.40 -7.90 4.14
N TYR A 302 22.10 -6.78 4.01
CA TYR A 302 23.25 -6.64 3.12
C TYR A 302 24.54 -7.14 3.79
N ASN A 303 25.34 -7.95 3.10
CA ASN A 303 26.60 -8.46 3.64
C ASN A 303 27.58 -7.34 3.99
N LYS A 304 27.75 -6.40 3.04
CA LYS A 304 28.69 -5.27 3.17
C LYS A 304 28.31 -4.29 4.26
N ASN A 305 27.04 -4.25 4.62
CA ASN A 305 26.55 -3.44 5.72
C ASN A 305 25.44 -4.18 6.45
N ALA A 306 25.84 -5.00 7.42
CA ALA A 306 24.91 -5.84 8.16
C ALA A 306 23.84 -5.03 8.89
N SER A 307 24.03 -3.73 9.16
CA SER A 307 22.96 -2.91 9.74
C SER A 307 21.87 -2.57 8.73
N MET A 308 22.15 -2.60 7.43
CA MET A 308 21.19 -2.28 6.38
C MET A 308 20.21 -3.42 6.15
N VAL A 309 18.92 -3.10 6.21
CA VAL A 309 17.79 -4.01 6.02
C VAL A 309 16.77 -3.36 5.10
N THR A 310 16.30 -4.15 4.14
CA THR A 310 15.20 -3.77 3.25
C THR A 310 14.12 -4.85 3.29
N ARG A 311 12.86 -4.43 3.34
CA ARG A 311 11.68 -5.29 3.35
C ARG A 311 10.77 -4.88 2.21
N GLY A 312 10.06 -5.84 1.61
CA GLY A 312 9.07 -5.55 0.59
C GLY A 312 8.46 -6.80 -0.01
N CYS A 313 7.85 -6.65 -1.18
CA CYS A 313 7.33 -7.76 -1.98
C CYS A 313 8.31 -8.21 -3.06
N THR A 314 8.44 -9.51 -3.29
CA THR A 314 9.37 -10.06 -4.29
C THR A 314 9.04 -9.67 -5.73
N ASP A 315 7.80 -9.29 -6.05
CA ASP A 315 7.40 -8.79 -7.37
C ASP A 315 8.07 -7.45 -7.76
N THR A 316 8.47 -6.66 -6.76
CA THR A 316 9.21 -5.39 -6.95
C THR A 316 10.70 -5.60 -7.19
N GLN A 317 11.23 -6.79 -6.93
CA GLN A 317 12.65 -7.10 -6.99
C GLN A 317 13.02 -7.76 -8.33
N TYR A 318 14.04 -7.20 -8.99
CA TYR A 318 14.59 -7.77 -10.22
C TYR A 318 15.80 -8.65 -9.90
N GLY A 319 15.89 -9.82 -10.54
CA GLY A 319 17.07 -10.69 -10.46
C GLY A 319 17.07 -11.69 -9.30
N LEU A 320 15.90 -11.98 -8.71
CA LEU A 320 15.72 -13.14 -7.84
C LEU A 320 15.59 -14.42 -8.67
N PRO A 321 16.09 -15.57 -8.18
CA PRO A 321 15.88 -16.86 -8.83
C PRO A 321 14.38 -17.18 -8.88
N TYR A 322 13.92 -17.77 -10.00
CA TYR A 322 12.54 -18.23 -10.16
C TYR A 322 12.52 -19.72 -10.57
N PRO A 323 11.65 -20.56 -9.97
CA PRO A 323 10.71 -20.24 -8.87
C PRO A 323 11.43 -19.81 -7.58
N LEU A 324 10.75 -19.09 -6.70
CA LEU A 324 11.29 -18.75 -5.38
C LEU A 324 11.25 -19.98 -4.47
N PRO A 325 12.21 -20.15 -3.54
CA PRO A 325 12.14 -21.23 -2.55
C PRO A 325 10.99 -21.02 -1.57
N THR A 326 10.65 -22.07 -0.82
CA THR A 326 9.66 -22.01 0.26
C THR A 326 10.08 -21.06 1.39
N ASP A 327 9.15 -20.72 2.29
CA ASP A 327 9.39 -19.87 3.46
C ASP A 327 10.68 -20.25 4.21
N GLY A 328 11.57 -19.28 4.42
CA GLY A 328 12.89 -19.51 5.02
C GLY A 328 13.89 -18.36 4.78
N CYS A 329 15.08 -18.48 5.37
CA CYS A 329 16.18 -17.54 5.20
C CYS A 329 17.35 -18.18 4.45
N TYR A 330 17.78 -17.56 3.35
CA TYR A 330 18.76 -18.07 2.39
C TYR A 330 19.88 -17.06 2.17
N ASN A 331 21.04 -17.52 1.71
CA ASN A 331 22.09 -16.66 1.19
C ASN A 331 21.86 -16.41 -0.30
N TRP A 332 22.05 -15.18 -0.78
CA TRP A 332 22.00 -14.87 -2.22
C TRP A 332 22.87 -13.65 -2.52
N ASN A 333 23.88 -13.83 -3.37
CA ASN A 333 24.90 -12.80 -3.64
C ASN A 333 25.53 -12.25 -2.35
N GLU A 334 25.90 -13.15 -1.43
CA GLU A 334 26.42 -12.87 -0.09
C GLU A 334 25.43 -12.23 0.90
N ASP A 335 24.29 -11.71 0.45
CA ASP A 335 23.25 -11.13 1.30
C ASP A 335 22.35 -12.21 1.91
N VAL A 336 21.72 -11.91 3.05
CA VAL A 336 20.73 -12.80 3.68
C VAL A 336 19.32 -12.38 3.25
N TRP A 337 18.57 -13.30 2.65
CA TRP A 337 17.20 -13.11 2.19
C TRP A 337 16.26 -14.04 2.94
N CYS A 338 15.37 -13.49 3.76
CA CYS A 338 14.27 -14.20 4.38
C CYS A 338 13.00 -13.98 3.57
N VAL A 339 12.45 -15.03 2.97
CA VAL A 339 11.23 -15.02 2.17
C VAL A 339 10.12 -15.72 2.95
N CYS A 340 8.90 -15.19 2.87
CA CYS A 340 7.74 -15.81 3.48
C CYS A 340 6.45 -15.49 2.71
N SER A 341 5.53 -16.45 2.67
CA SER A 341 4.32 -16.44 1.83
C SER A 341 3.08 -15.91 2.54
N SER A 342 3.12 -15.77 3.87
CA SER A 342 2.01 -15.21 4.65
C SER A 342 1.98 -13.68 4.63
N SER A 343 0.81 -13.06 4.60
CA SER A 343 0.73 -11.59 4.64
C SER A 343 1.35 -11.05 5.94
N ARG A 344 2.07 -9.92 5.86
CA ARG A 344 2.79 -9.27 6.98
C ARG A 344 3.86 -10.14 7.67
N CYS A 345 4.21 -11.29 7.11
CA CYS A 345 5.18 -12.21 7.72
C CYS A 345 6.57 -11.57 7.85
N ASN A 346 6.92 -10.65 6.96
CA ASN A 346 8.15 -9.87 7.01
C ASN A 346 8.11 -8.73 8.05
N SER A 347 7.30 -8.82 9.10
CA SER A 347 7.29 -7.85 10.20
C SER A 347 8.32 -8.14 11.29
N GLY A 348 8.70 -9.41 11.48
CA GLY A 348 9.57 -9.84 12.58
C GLY A 348 11.04 -9.45 12.43
N PRO A 349 11.89 -9.68 13.45
CA PRO A 349 13.34 -9.55 13.30
C PRO A 349 13.85 -10.45 12.16
N ILE A 350 14.94 -10.06 11.50
CA ILE A 350 15.51 -10.91 10.45
C ILE A 350 16.00 -12.23 11.06
N GLY A 351 15.62 -13.35 10.46
CA GLY A 351 16.06 -14.68 10.88
C GLY A 351 17.55 -14.88 10.64
N LYS A 352 18.13 -15.90 11.29
CA LYS A 352 19.48 -16.37 10.95
C LYS A 352 19.41 -17.07 9.60
N SER A 353 20.38 -16.82 8.72
CA SER A 353 20.50 -17.56 7.47
C SER A 353 20.64 -19.06 7.76
N SER A 354 19.99 -19.89 6.94
CA SER A 354 20.17 -21.34 6.96
C SER A 354 21.56 -21.78 6.45
N GLY A 355 22.29 -20.88 5.79
CA GLY A 355 23.53 -21.20 5.09
C GLY A 355 23.32 -21.80 3.70
N VAL A 356 22.09 -22.07 3.30
CA VAL A 356 21.72 -22.59 1.98
C VAL A 356 21.63 -21.42 0.98
N GLU A 357 22.23 -21.58 -0.20
CA GLU A 357 22.11 -20.58 -1.28
C GLU A 357 20.71 -20.62 -1.89
N MET A 358 20.17 -19.45 -2.19
CA MET A 358 18.77 -19.26 -2.63
C MET A 358 18.49 -19.85 -4.01
N ASP A 359 19.49 -20.21 -4.82
CA ASP A 359 19.33 -20.90 -6.10
C ASP A 359 19.50 -22.43 -5.98
N GLN A 360 19.92 -22.93 -4.82
CA GLN A 360 20.22 -24.36 -4.65
C GLN A 360 18.97 -25.23 -4.79
N HIS A 361 17.77 -24.71 -4.51
CA HIS A 361 16.51 -25.44 -4.71
C HIS A 361 16.20 -25.66 -6.20
N LEU A 362 16.75 -24.86 -7.12
CA LEU A 362 16.58 -25.04 -8.56
C LEU A 362 17.34 -26.26 -9.09
N VAL A 363 18.43 -26.63 -8.44
CA VAL A 363 19.28 -27.77 -8.84
C VAL A 363 18.63 -29.11 -8.46
N SER A 364 17.71 -29.10 -7.47
CA SER A 364 17.11 -30.32 -6.92
C SER A 364 15.98 -30.91 -7.78
N SER A 365 15.39 -30.16 -8.72
CA SER A 365 14.20 -30.61 -9.46
C SER A 365 14.49 -31.45 -10.72
N ASP A 366 15.71 -31.38 -11.27
CA ASP A 366 16.06 -32.06 -12.55
C ASP A 366 16.83 -33.38 -12.38
N GLN A 367 17.05 -33.84 -11.14
CA GLN A 367 17.69 -35.13 -10.86
C GLN A 367 16.81 -36.08 -10.03
N ILE A 368 15.50 -36.06 -10.26
CA ILE A 368 14.72 -37.29 -10.05
C ILE A 368 15.06 -38.22 -11.23
N ILE A 369 16.25 -38.82 -11.15
CA ILE A 369 16.49 -40.08 -11.83
C ILE A 369 15.40 -41.00 -11.28
N ILE A 370 14.44 -41.35 -12.14
CA ILE A 370 13.61 -42.51 -11.92
C ILE A 370 14.59 -43.68 -11.94
N GLU A 371 15.17 -43.99 -10.78
CA GLU A 371 15.77 -45.30 -10.55
C GLU A 371 14.60 -46.28 -10.61
N ASP A 372 14.44 -46.84 -11.80
CA ASP A 372 13.72 -48.08 -12.04
C ASP A 372 14.26 -49.11 -11.04
N ASP A 373 13.43 -49.43 -10.05
CA ASP A 373 13.67 -50.33 -8.92
C ASP A 373 13.90 -51.81 -9.34
N SER A 374 14.29 -52.06 -10.59
CA SER A 374 14.45 -53.40 -11.16
C SER A 374 15.89 -53.92 -11.23
N LYS A 375 16.91 -53.17 -10.81
CA LYS A 375 18.30 -53.70 -10.77
C LYS A 375 19.10 -53.28 -9.54
N ARG A 376 18.85 -53.99 -8.43
CA ARG A 376 19.85 -54.21 -7.37
C ARG A 376 21.07 -54.93 -7.96
N ALA A 377 22.06 -54.18 -8.43
CA ALA A 377 23.41 -54.69 -8.63
C ALA A 377 24.16 -54.52 -7.30
N TYR A 378 24.18 -55.58 -6.49
CA TYR A 378 25.14 -55.70 -5.39
C TYR A 378 26.51 -56.00 -5.99
N THR A 379 27.42 -55.02 -5.99
CA THR A 379 28.83 -55.29 -6.22
C THR A 379 29.44 -55.75 -4.90
N ILE A 380 29.36 -57.06 -4.63
CA ILE A 380 30.14 -57.71 -3.57
C ILE A 380 31.51 -58.03 -4.17
N ALA A 381 32.52 -57.25 -3.78
CA ALA A 381 33.90 -57.60 -4.05
C ALA A 381 34.36 -58.66 -3.03
N CYS A 382 34.23 -59.94 -3.40
CA CYS A 382 34.89 -61.03 -2.68
C CYS A 382 36.33 -61.14 -3.16
N TRP A 383 37.29 -60.86 -2.28
CA TRP A 383 38.64 -61.39 -2.42
C TRP A 383 38.71 -62.77 -1.76
N PHE A 384 39.43 -63.69 -2.42
CA PHE A 384 39.70 -65.04 -1.93
C PHE A 384 40.20 -64.99 -0.47
N GLY A 385 39.40 -65.52 0.47
CA GLY A 385 39.80 -65.63 1.89
C GLY A 385 38.83 -65.10 2.95
N GLY A 386 37.51 -65.13 2.73
CA GLY A 386 36.54 -65.42 3.81
C GLY A 386 36.44 -64.50 5.04
N TRP A 387 36.67 -63.18 4.96
CA TRP A 387 36.29 -62.23 6.03
C TRP A 387 35.80 -60.90 5.44
N CYS A 388 34.63 -60.43 5.88
CA CYS A 388 34.10 -59.10 5.56
C CYS A 388 34.15 -58.21 6.82
N TYR A 389 34.74 -57.02 6.72
CA TYR A 389 34.67 -55.99 7.76
C TYR A 389 33.95 -54.73 7.25
N GLU A 390 33.09 -54.18 8.10
CA GLU A 390 32.32 -52.96 7.89
C GLU A 390 33.12 -51.76 8.43
N TYR A 391 33.47 -50.78 7.58
CA TYR A 391 34.14 -49.55 8.01
C TYR A 391 33.17 -48.36 7.97
N ARG A 392 32.85 -47.81 9.14
CA ARG A 392 32.25 -46.49 9.32
C ARG A 392 33.37 -45.45 9.48
N SER A 393 33.45 -44.48 8.57
CA SER A 393 34.34 -43.33 8.69
C SER A 393 33.59 -42.14 9.30
N LEU A 394 34.07 -41.65 10.45
CA LEU A 394 33.71 -40.37 11.05
C LEU A 394 34.85 -39.38 10.77
N THR A 395 34.54 -38.27 10.09
CA THR A 395 35.49 -37.16 9.91
C THR A 395 35.05 -35.93 10.69
N THR A 396 35.84 -35.57 11.69
CA THR A 396 35.86 -34.25 12.37
C THR A 396 36.81 -33.30 11.65
N LYS A 397 36.47 -32.01 11.53
CA LYS A 397 37.41 -30.94 11.12
C LYS A 397 37.45 -29.81 12.15
N SER A 398 38.68 -29.37 12.42
CA SER A 398 39.08 -28.38 13.40
C SER A 398 39.18 -26.95 12.85
N SER A 399 39.17 -26.03 13.80
CA SER A 399 39.48 -24.60 13.83
C SER A 399 40.71 -24.11 13.04
N GLN A 400 40.65 -22.86 12.57
CA GLN A 400 41.82 -21.99 12.43
C GLN A 400 41.45 -20.50 12.51
N GLU A 401 42.15 -19.76 13.38
CA GLU A 401 42.06 -18.31 13.62
C GLU A 401 43.09 -17.51 12.78
N HIS A 402 42.92 -16.17 12.86
CA HIS A 402 43.96 -15.10 12.88
C HIS A 402 44.29 -14.33 11.57
N TYR A 403 43.93 -13.03 11.50
CA TYR A 403 44.88 -11.88 11.62
C TYR A 403 44.22 -10.50 11.42
N VAL A 404 44.63 -9.54 12.26
CA VAL A 404 44.32 -8.10 12.24
C VAL A 404 45.38 -7.35 11.43
N MET A 405 45.01 -6.35 10.61
CA MET A 405 45.89 -5.22 10.27
C MET A 405 45.11 -3.92 10.12
N GLU A 406 45.51 -2.97 10.97
CA GLU A 406 45.12 -1.57 11.03
C GLU A 406 46.05 -0.76 10.11
N SER A 407 45.52 0.22 9.36
CA SER A 407 46.36 1.30 8.81
C SER A 407 45.57 2.55 8.49
N ARG A 408 46.16 3.66 8.92
CA ARG A 408 45.70 5.05 8.93
C ARG A 408 46.53 5.81 7.90
N SER A 409 45.95 6.68 7.07
CA SER A 409 46.69 7.80 6.46
C SER A 409 45.76 8.89 5.93
N GLU A 410 45.96 10.09 6.43
CA GLU A 410 45.39 11.37 5.98
C GLU A 410 45.92 11.77 4.59
N GLY A 411 45.16 12.61 3.87
CA GLY A 411 45.49 13.11 2.53
C GLY A 411 45.11 14.57 2.21
N ARG A 412 44.07 15.11 2.87
CA ARG A 412 43.50 16.47 2.68
C ARG A 412 42.88 16.76 1.29
N CYS A 413 42.02 17.78 1.23
CA CYS A 413 41.34 18.29 0.04
C CYS A 413 42.32 18.58 -1.11
N ALA A 414 41.95 18.20 -2.34
CA ALA A 414 42.76 18.38 -3.54
C ALA A 414 41.96 18.41 -4.86
N GLU A 415 40.63 18.36 -4.80
CA GLU A 415 39.76 17.94 -5.91
C GLU A 415 38.37 18.61 -5.95
N GLU A 416 37.99 19.48 -4.99
CA GLU A 416 36.65 20.09 -4.93
C GLU A 416 36.49 21.32 -5.85
N GLU A 417 37.51 22.17 -5.99
CA GLU A 417 37.41 23.41 -6.81
C GLU A 417 37.30 23.18 -8.34
N GLU A 418 37.69 22.01 -8.87
CA GLU A 418 37.52 21.69 -10.30
C GLU A 418 36.17 20.96 -10.57
N GLU A 419 35.39 20.62 -9.53
CA GLU A 419 34.06 20.03 -9.64
C GLU A 419 32.94 21.08 -9.66
N GLU A 420 33.11 22.24 -9.01
CA GLU A 420 32.15 23.36 -9.05
C GLU A 420 32.10 24.05 -10.43
N GLU A 421 33.25 24.26 -11.09
CA GLU A 421 33.27 24.77 -12.48
C GLU A 421 32.85 23.70 -13.53
N GLU A 422 32.92 22.37 -13.23
CA GLU A 422 32.38 21.27 -14.08
C GLU A 422 30.88 21.00 -13.82
N GLU A 423 30.16 21.88 -13.10
CA GLU A 423 28.69 21.88 -12.91
C GLU A 423 28.00 23.19 -13.35
N GLU A 424 28.61 24.37 -13.15
CA GLU A 424 28.06 25.66 -13.62
C GLU A 424 27.90 25.73 -15.16
N GLU A 425 28.87 25.25 -15.95
CA GLU A 425 28.74 25.16 -17.42
C GLU A 425 27.68 24.13 -17.89
N GLU A 426 27.22 23.21 -17.03
CA GLU A 426 26.15 22.24 -17.39
C GLU A 426 24.74 22.74 -17.04
N GLU A 427 24.58 23.71 -16.15
CA GLU A 427 23.28 24.32 -15.85
C GLU A 427 22.96 25.47 -16.82
N GLU A 428 23.94 26.28 -17.22
CA GLU A 428 23.74 27.32 -18.24
C GLU A 428 23.46 26.76 -19.65
N GLU A 429 24.01 25.59 -19.98
CA GLU A 429 23.66 24.89 -21.21
C GLU A 429 22.30 24.18 -21.12
N GLU A 430 21.71 23.91 -19.93
CA GLU A 430 20.50 23.05 -19.82
C GLU A 430 19.21 23.70 -20.32
N GLU A 431 19.37 24.78 -21.05
CA GLU A 431 18.35 25.28 -21.96
C GLU A 431 18.55 24.71 -23.41
N GLU A 432 19.46 23.72 -23.60
CA GLU A 432 19.53 22.68 -24.68
C GLU A 432 18.20 21.88 -24.80
N GLU A 433 17.28 22.09 -23.85
CA GLU A 433 15.89 21.63 -23.80
C GLU A 433 14.90 22.74 -23.22
N GLU A 434 15.20 24.08 -23.06
CA GLU A 434 14.29 25.08 -22.37
C GLU A 434 13.97 26.50 -23.00
N GLU A 435 14.78 27.59 -22.94
CA GLU A 435 14.35 28.93 -23.48
C GLU A 435 14.00 28.93 -24.99
N GLU A 436 14.75 28.18 -25.81
CA GLU A 436 14.40 27.97 -27.24
C GLU A 436 13.09 27.17 -27.42
N GLU A 437 12.72 26.28 -26.48
CA GLU A 437 11.46 25.53 -26.52
C GLU A 437 10.25 26.43 -26.11
N GLU A 438 10.42 27.43 -25.24
CA GLU A 438 9.35 28.39 -24.89
C GLU A 438 9.09 29.43 -25.99
N GLU A 439 10.12 29.86 -26.71
CA GLU A 439 9.93 30.79 -27.84
C GLU A 439 9.26 30.13 -29.05
N GLU A 440 9.54 28.86 -29.33
CA GLU A 440 8.80 28.10 -30.34
C GLU A 440 7.31 27.92 -29.98
N GLU A 441 6.96 27.82 -28.69
CA GLU A 441 5.55 27.77 -28.26
C GLU A 441 4.85 29.15 -28.34
N ARG A 442 5.56 30.26 -28.15
CA ARG A 442 5.01 31.62 -28.35
C ARG A 442 4.80 31.99 -29.82
N GLY A 443 5.44 31.27 -30.75
CA GLY A 443 5.35 31.48 -32.20
C GLY A 443 4.03 31.08 -32.89
N VAL A 444 3.05 30.52 -32.18
CA VAL A 444 1.73 30.17 -32.76
C VAL A 444 0.69 31.29 -32.50
N GLY A 445 1.10 32.53 -32.73
CA GLY A 445 0.24 33.71 -32.81
C GLY A 445 0.06 34.14 -34.26
N LYS A 446 -0.97 33.62 -34.92
CA LYS A 446 -1.27 33.91 -36.33
C LYS A 446 -2.07 35.21 -36.45
N GLY A 447 -1.45 36.28 -36.97
CA GLY A 447 -2.15 37.23 -37.86
C GLY A 447 -1.88 38.73 -37.72
N GLY A 448 -1.01 39.24 -38.61
CA GLY A 448 -1.01 40.63 -39.12
C GLY A 448 0.04 41.55 -38.48
N SER A 449 0.74 42.45 -39.19
CA SER A 449 0.88 42.78 -40.60
C SER A 449 1.94 43.89 -40.68
N VAL A 450 2.88 43.84 -41.66
CA VAL A 450 3.70 44.99 -42.18
C VAL A 450 4.65 45.61 -41.11
N VAL A 451 5.91 46.00 -41.33
CA VAL A 451 6.56 46.86 -42.33
C VAL A 451 8.08 46.61 -42.28
N GLU A 452 8.72 46.92 -43.42
CA GLU A 452 10.14 46.95 -43.76
C GLU A 452 11.04 47.87 -42.91
N GLU A 453 12.34 47.82 -43.27
CA GLU A 453 13.43 48.80 -43.06
C GLU A 453 14.25 48.65 -41.77
N LYS A 454 15.56 48.90 -41.71
CA LYS A 454 16.73 48.96 -42.61
C LYS A 454 17.83 49.64 -41.76
N ASP A 455 19.11 49.34 -42.04
CA ASP A 455 20.27 50.22 -41.80
C ASP A 455 20.62 50.48 -40.30
N ASP A 456 21.84 50.77 -39.82
CA ASP A 456 23.23 50.80 -40.26
C ASP A 456 24.07 51.14 -38.98
N ASP A 457 25.40 50.94 -39.02
CA ASP A 457 26.46 51.67 -38.26
C ASP A 457 26.51 51.55 -36.71
N ASP A 458 27.61 51.69 -35.98
CA ASP A 458 29.04 51.90 -36.21
C ASP A 458 29.79 51.63 -34.87
N GLU A 459 31.11 51.50 -34.97
CA GLU A 459 32.23 51.86 -34.06
C GLU A 459 31.91 52.34 -32.60
N GLU A 460 32.69 52.04 -31.56
CA GLU A 460 34.08 52.49 -31.32
C GLU A 460 34.69 51.77 -30.08
N GLU A 461 36.02 51.84 -30.02
CA GLU A 461 36.94 51.46 -28.96
C GLU A 461 36.73 52.26 -27.65
N GLU A 462 37.17 51.71 -26.51
CA GLU A 462 37.96 52.50 -25.55
C GLU A 462 38.80 51.61 -24.62
N GLU A 463 40.07 51.98 -24.51
CA GLU A 463 41.09 51.47 -23.59
C GLU A 463 40.87 52.01 -22.16
N GLU A 464 41.42 51.32 -21.14
CA GLU A 464 41.99 51.86 -19.88
C GLU A 464 42.17 50.67 -18.89
N GLU A 465 43.08 50.61 -17.93
CA GLU A 465 44.34 51.27 -17.60
C GLU A 465 45.01 50.35 -16.55
N ALA A 466 46.34 50.42 -16.43
CA ALA A 466 47.14 49.59 -15.56
C ALA A 466 46.98 49.90 -14.06
N THR A 467 47.13 48.89 -13.20
CA THR A 467 47.65 49.09 -11.83
C THR A 467 48.69 48.03 -11.45
N GLN A 468 49.91 48.52 -11.25
CA GLN A 468 51.06 47.82 -10.69
C GLN A 468 50.93 47.66 -9.17
N ALA A 469 51.36 46.52 -8.64
CA ALA A 469 51.80 46.40 -7.25
C ALA A 469 52.93 45.36 -7.11
N PRO A 470 53.82 45.48 -6.11
CA PRO A 470 55.24 45.25 -6.29
C PRO A 470 55.74 43.85 -5.88
N PHE A 471 56.88 43.53 -6.47
CA PHE A 471 57.78 42.43 -6.15
C PHE A 471 58.08 42.30 -4.64
N HIS A 472 57.98 41.07 -4.12
CA HIS A 472 58.75 40.67 -2.96
C HIS A 472 59.66 39.48 -3.30
N VAL A 473 60.96 39.71 -3.11
CA VAL A 473 62.07 38.81 -3.39
C VAL A 473 62.23 37.85 -2.21
N GLY A 474 62.33 36.55 -2.50
CA GLY A 474 62.55 35.52 -1.49
C GLY A 474 62.96 34.18 -2.09
N ASP A 475 64.27 34.07 -2.33
CA ASP A 475 65.10 32.86 -2.30
C ASP A 475 64.76 31.63 -3.16
N ILE A 476 65.58 31.57 -4.20
CA ILE A 476 66.08 30.42 -4.94
C ILE A 476 66.29 29.18 -4.04
N CYS A 477 65.59 28.10 -4.36
CA CYS A 477 66.09 26.74 -4.17
C CYS A 477 65.87 25.94 -5.46
N ASP A 478 67.00 25.72 -6.12
CA ASP A 478 67.18 25.07 -7.41
C ASP A 478 66.77 23.59 -7.34
N CYS A 479 65.76 23.21 -8.12
CA CYS A 479 65.38 21.81 -8.35
C CYS A 479 65.13 21.61 -9.85
N ARG A 480 66.23 21.36 -10.58
CA ARG A 480 66.26 20.89 -11.98
C ARG A 480 65.26 19.75 -12.17
N SER A 481 64.06 20.11 -12.63
CA SER A 481 62.99 19.16 -12.94
C SER A 481 63.09 18.76 -14.40
N ASP A 482 63.64 17.56 -14.61
CA ASP A 482 63.72 16.82 -15.85
C ASP A 482 62.49 17.05 -16.78
N PRO A 483 62.66 17.66 -17.98
CA PRO A 483 61.55 17.96 -18.88
C PRO A 483 60.70 16.75 -19.28
N GLN A 484 61.26 15.54 -19.21
CA GLN A 484 60.51 14.31 -19.47
C GLN A 484 59.37 14.08 -18.46
N ARG A 485 59.50 14.60 -17.23
CA ARG A 485 58.46 14.51 -16.19
C ARG A 485 57.29 15.47 -16.47
N ARG A 486 57.57 16.67 -16.98
CA ARG A 486 56.53 17.65 -17.40
C ARG A 486 55.68 17.11 -18.56
N THR A 487 56.30 16.47 -19.57
CA THR A 487 55.56 15.90 -20.71
C THR A 487 54.70 14.69 -20.31
N ARG A 488 55.18 13.82 -19.41
CA ARG A 488 54.39 12.70 -18.85
C ARG A 488 53.19 13.19 -18.03
N ARG A 489 53.34 14.23 -17.19
CA ARG A 489 52.23 14.82 -16.41
C ARG A 489 51.18 15.44 -17.32
N ARG A 490 51.58 16.15 -18.38
CA ARG A 490 50.68 16.73 -19.40
C ARG A 490 49.92 15.65 -20.18
N ARG A 491 50.56 14.54 -20.58
CA ARG A 491 49.88 13.38 -21.22
C ARG A 491 48.87 12.69 -20.29
N ARG A 492 49.18 12.54 -19.00
CA ARG A 492 48.24 11.96 -18.01
C ARG A 492 47.02 12.86 -17.78
N ARG A 493 47.21 14.18 -17.64
CA ARG A 493 46.09 15.15 -17.53
C ARG A 493 45.17 15.10 -18.77
N ARG A 494 45.74 15.06 -19.99
CA ARG A 494 44.95 14.90 -21.24
C ARG A 494 44.15 13.58 -21.29
N ARG A 495 44.71 12.47 -20.81
CA ARG A 495 43.97 11.18 -20.74
C ARG A 495 42.84 11.20 -19.71
N ARG A 496 43.02 11.87 -18.56
CA ARG A 496 41.96 12.05 -17.55
C ARG A 496 40.80 12.90 -18.09
N ARG A 497 41.07 14.07 -18.69
CA ARG A 497 40.04 14.93 -19.33
C ARG A 497 39.25 14.18 -20.42
N ARG A 498 39.91 13.36 -21.26
CA ARG A 498 39.22 12.50 -22.25
C ARG A 498 38.32 11.43 -21.63
N ARG A 499 38.68 10.88 -20.46
CA ARG A 499 37.83 9.91 -19.74
C ARG A 499 36.63 10.58 -19.07
N ARG A 500 36.79 11.76 -18.46
CA ARG A 500 35.69 12.56 -17.87
C ARG A 500 34.65 12.94 -18.94
N ARG A 501 35.07 13.51 -20.08
CA ARG A 501 34.17 13.82 -21.22
C ARG A 501 33.42 12.60 -21.77
N ARG A 502 34.03 11.41 -21.83
CA ARG A 502 33.34 10.16 -22.22
C ARG A 502 32.32 9.70 -21.16
N ARG A 503 32.51 10.04 -19.88
CA ARG A 503 31.58 9.72 -18.78
C ARG A 503 30.37 10.67 -18.76
N ARG A 504 30.52 12.01 -18.74
CA ARG A 504 29.35 12.94 -18.82
C ARG A 504 28.54 12.70 -20.12
N ARG A 505 29.15 12.46 -21.31
CA ARG A 505 28.41 12.02 -22.53
C ARG A 505 27.59 10.73 -22.38
N ARG A 506 28.10 9.74 -21.63
CA ARG A 506 27.34 8.50 -21.32
C ARG A 506 26.21 8.78 -20.31
N ARG A 507 26.40 9.70 -19.36
CA ARG A 507 25.35 10.16 -18.42
C ARG A 507 24.24 10.92 -19.15
N ARG A 508 24.55 11.93 -19.98
CA ARG A 508 23.57 12.67 -20.80
C ARG A 508 22.75 11.72 -21.71
N ARG A 509 23.39 10.77 -22.42
CA ARG A 509 22.67 9.72 -23.20
C ARG A 509 21.76 8.82 -22.36
N ARG A 510 22.14 8.49 -21.12
CA ARG A 510 21.29 7.71 -20.19
C ARG A 510 20.12 8.55 -19.69
N ARG A 511 20.32 9.83 -19.34
CA ARG A 511 19.25 10.78 -18.95
C ARG A 511 18.24 10.96 -20.08
N ARG A 512 18.67 11.27 -21.32
CA ARG A 512 17.77 11.34 -22.50
C ARG A 512 17.00 10.05 -22.76
N ARG A 513 17.65 8.87 -22.65
CA ARG A 513 16.96 7.56 -22.77
C ARG A 513 15.94 7.34 -21.64
N ARG A 514 16.21 7.77 -20.41
CA ARG A 514 15.26 7.71 -19.28
C ARG A 514 14.08 8.68 -19.50
N ARG A 515 14.32 9.94 -19.88
CA ARG A 515 13.26 10.92 -20.23
C ARG A 515 12.37 10.37 -21.36
N ARG A 516 12.94 9.84 -22.44
CA ARG A 516 12.17 9.17 -23.53
C ARG A 516 11.38 7.95 -23.06
N ARG A 517 11.94 7.10 -22.18
CA ARG A 517 11.22 5.95 -21.59
C ARG A 517 10.08 6.39 -20.67
N ARG A 518 10.25 7.45 -19.88
CA ARG A 518 9.19 8.05 -19.04
C ARG A 518 8.07 8.62 -19.91
N ARG A 519 8.39 9.39 -20.96
CA ARG A 519 7.41 9.88 -21.96
C ARG A 519 6.67 8.72 -22.65
N ARG A 520 7.34 7.58 -22.92
CA ARG A 520 6.71 6.35 -23.46
C ARG A 520 5.84 5.60 -22.45
N ARG A 521 6.21 5.55 -21.17
CA ARG A 521 5.38 4.93 -20.10
C ARG A 521 4.14 5.76 -19.80
N LYS A 522 4.23 7.10 -19.86
CA LYS A 522 3.07 8.01 -19.75
C LYS A 522 2.13 7.92 -20.96
N LYS A 523 2.61 7.42 -22.11
CA LYS A 523 1.78 7.04 -23.27
C LYS A 523 0.96 5.74 -23.08
N GLY A 524 1.10 5.04 -21.97
CA GLY A 524 0.37 3.79 -21.71
C GLY A 524 -1.05 3.96 -21.17
N MET A 525 -1.37 5.12 -20.57
CA MET A 525 -2.71 5.34 -20.02
C MET A 525 -3.58 5.96 -21.11
N LYS A 526 -4.54 5.18 -21.60
CA LYS A 526 -5.49 5.62 -22.62
C LYS A 526 -6.33 6.75 -22.03
N ARG A 527 -6.80 7.65 -22.88
CA ARG A 527 -7.69 8.73 -22.47
C ARG A 527 -9.01 8.58 -23.24
N CYS A 528 -10.12 8.51 -22.53
CA CYS A 528 -11.45 8.34 -23.13
C CYS A 528 -12.30 9.57 -22.82
N TYR A 529 -13.19 9.94 -23.74
CA TYR A 529 -14.19 10.95 -23.44
C TYR A 529 -15.19 10.38 -22.42
N GLN A 530 -15.49 11.16 -21.39
CA GLN A 530 -16.47 10.83 -20.36
C GLN A 530 -17.56 11.89 -20.40
N CYS A 531 -18.72 11.53 -20.94
CA CYS A 531 -19.86 12.43 -21.04
C CYS A 531 -21.17 11.66 -21.23
N THR A 532 -22.26 12.30 -20.87
CA THR A 532 -23.62 11.93 -21.26
C THR A 532 -24.25 13.12 -21.97
N ASN A 533 -25.13 12.87 -22.94
CA ASN A 533 -25.84 13.96 -23.63
C ASN A 533 -27.16 14.35 -22.96
N PHE A 534 -27.65 13.55 -22.02
CA PHE A 534 -28.75 13.90 -21.13
C PHE A 534 -28.34 13.55 -19.70
N ASP A 535 -28.72 14.37 -18.72
CA ASP A 535 -28.65 14.02 -17.31
C ASP A 535 -29.94 13.30 -16.85
N LEU A 536 -30.00 12.99 -15.56
CA LEU A 536 -31.17 12.37 -14.92
C LEU A 536 -32.41 13.28 -14.92
N GLU A 537 -32.22 14.60 -15.10
CA GLU A 537 -33.29 15.60 -15.19
C GLU A 537 -33.79 15.80 -16.63
N GLY A 538 -33.16 15.15 -17.62
CA GLY A 538 -33.49 15.26 -19.04
C GLY A 538 -32.92 16.50 -19.72
N LYS A 539 -31.98 17.23 -19.10
CA LYS A 539 -31.29 18.36 -19.70
C LYS A 539 -30.28 17.90 -20.75
N TYR A 540 -30.39 18.47 -21.95
CA TYR A 540 -29.51 18.14 -23.06
C TYR A 540 -28.14 18.83 -22.96
N TYR A 541 -27.09 18.06 -23.20
CA TYR A 541 -25.68 18.45 -23.12
C TYR A 541 -25.00 18.28 -24.49
N PRO A 542 -24.76 19.38 -25.22
CA PRO A 542 -24.28 19.33 -26.61
C PRO A 542 -22.83 18.84 -26.75
N GLN A 543 -22.09 18.71 -25.65
CA GLN A 543 -20.71 18.21 -25.65
C GLN A 543 -20.60 16.71 -25.98
N CYS A 544 -21.69 15.95 -25.87
CA CYS A 544 -21.70 14.50 -26.09
C CYS A 544 -22.60 14.04 -27.26
N PRO A 545 -22.47 14.62 -28.47
CA PRO A 545 -23.41 14.36 -29.55
C PRO A 545 -23.39 12.88 -29.99
N LYS A 546 -24.54 12.36 -30.39
CA LYS A 546 -24.67 11.00 -30.94
C LYS A 546 -24.08 10.89 -32.35
N SER A 547 -24.46 11.81 -33.23
CA SER A 547 -24.22 11.74 -34.67
C SER A 547 -23.02 12.55 -35.17
N SER A 548 -22.32 13.24 -34.27
CA SER A 548 -21.14 14.01 -34.62
C SER A 548 -19.99 13.74 -33.65
N ARG A 549 -18.82 14.28 -33.98
CA ARG A 549 -17.62 14.13 -33.16
C ARG A 549 -17.76 14.93 -31.87
N VAL A 550 -17.36 14.33 -30.75
CA VAL A 550 -17.31 14.94 -29.41
C VAL A 550 -16.41 16.16 -29.42
N ARG A 551 -16.92 17.28 -28.90
CA ARG A 551 -16.19 18.54 -28.72
C ARG A 551 -16.39 19.02 -27.28
N ASN A 552 -15.31 19.48 -26.63
CA ASN A 552 -15.33 20.08 -25.30
C ASN A 552 -15.90 19.17 -24.17
N ALA A 553 -15.82 17.84 -24.32
CA ALA A 553 -16.14 16.91 -23.23
C ALA A 553 -14.90 16.58 -22.38
N TYR A 554 -15.13 16.18 -21.13
CA TYR A 554 -14.06 15.76 -20.23
C TYR A 554 -13.32 14.53 -20.78
N LEU A 555 -11.98 14.59 -20.75
CA LEU A 555 -11.10 13.56 -21.26
C LEU A 555 -10.34 12.90 -20.10
N GLY A 556 -10.94 11.86 -19.53
CA GLY A 556 -10.42 11.15 -18.36
C GLY A 556 -9.39 10.07 -18.70
N PRO A 557 -8.50 9.73 -17.76
CA PRO A 557 -7.65 8.54 -17.88
C PRO A 557 -8.47 7.25 -17.85
N CYS A 558 -8.03 6.24 -18.58
CA CYS A 558 -8.71 4.95 -18.71
C CYS A 558 -7.71 3.80 -18.75
N ASN A 559 -7.87 2.84 -17.83
CA ASN A 559 -7.08 1.61 -17.77
C ASN A 559 -7.68 0.47 -18.60
N GLY A 560 -8.92 0.61 -19.07
CA GLY A 560 -9.63 -0.37 -19.90
C GLY A 560 -9.70 -0.01 -21.39
N THR A 561 -10.89 -0.20 -21.96
CA THR A 561 -11.27 0.21 -23.31
C THR A 561 -12.21 1.40 -23.23
N CYS A 562 -12.17 2.28 -24.23
CA CYS A 562 -13.15 3.35 -24.31
C CYS A 562 -14.47 2.77 -24.84
N PHE A 563 -15.59 3.26 -24.35
CA PHE A 563 -16.90 2.88 -24.87
C PHE A 563 -17.77 4.10 -25.23
N THR A 564 -18.72 3.86 -26.14
CA THR A 564 -19.88 4.70 -26.42
C THR A 564 -21.11 3.79 -26.39
N ARG A 565 -22.12 4.09 -25.58
CA ARG A 565 -23.38 3.35 -25.55
C ARG A 565 -24.56 4.26 -25.89
N SER A 566 -25.58 3.72 -26.54
CA SER A 566 -26.91 4.34 -26.64
C SER A 566 -27.93 3.58 -25.82
N TYR A 567 -28.89 4.28 -25.22
CA TYR A 567 -29.96 3.66 -24.44
C TYR A 567 -31.11 3.22 -25.35
N ASP A 568 -31.84 2.22 -24.90
CA ASP A 568 -32.94 1.59 -25.62
C ASP A 568 -34.24 2.40 -25.59
N TYR A 569 -34.59 2.96 -24.44
CA TYR A 569 -35.78 3.78 -24.26
C TYR A 569 -35.68 5.12 -25.00
N ASN A 570 -34.47 5.58 -25.29
CA ASN A 570 -34.24 6.77 -26.07
C ASN A 570 -32.95 6.64 -26.88
N ALA A 571 -33.09 6.25 -28.14
CA ALA A 571 -31.98 6.13 -29.06
C ALA A 571 -31.18 7.45 -29.21
N SER A 572 -31.75 8.62 -28.90
CA SER A 572 -31.00 9.87 -28.93
C SER A 572 -30.02 10.00 -27.76
N MET A 573 -30.22 9.29 -26.65
CA MET A 573 -29.36 9.34 -25.47
C MET A 573 -28.08 8.51 -25.68
N VAL A 574 -26.94 9.12 -25.41
CA VAL A 574 -25.60 8.55 -25.57
C VAL A 574 -24.76 8.82 -24.33
N ALA A 575 -24.06 7.79 -23.87
CA ALA A 575 -23.05 7.89 -22.82
C ALA A 575 -21.71 7.39 -23.36
N ARG A 576 -20.64 8.09 -23.03
CA ARG A 576 -19.26 7.78 -23.41
C ARG A 576 -18.43 7.66 -22.15
N GLY A 577 -17.53 6.68 -22.07
CA GLY A 577 -16.69 6.49 -20.89
C GLY A 577 -15.58 5.47 -21.05
N CYS A 578 -15.06 5.00 -19.92
CA CYS A 578 -14.08 3.93 -19.83
C CYS A 578 -14.75 2.68 -19.26
N THR A 579 -14.47 1.50 -19.80
CA THR A 579 -15.12 0.27 -19.35
C THR A 579 -14.85 -0.06 -17.88
N THR A 580 -13.73 0.39 -17.30
CA THR A 580 -13.45 0.23 -15.86
C THR A 580 -14.37 1.05 -14.94
N SER A 581 -15.11 2.01 -15.48
CA SER A 581 -16.11 2.79 -14.71
C SER A 581 -17.54 2.30 -14.92
N GLN A 582 -17.74 1.19 -15.64
CA GLN A 582 -19.05 0.58 -15.86
C GLN A 582 -19.10 -0.81 -15.25
N TYR A 583 -20.08 -1.05 -14.39
CA TYR A 583 -20.34 -2.35 -13.81
C TYR A 583 -21.21 -3.19 -14.74
N GLY A 584 -21.02 -4.51 -14.71
CA GLY A 584 -21.89 -5.48 -15.42
C GLY A 584 -21.51 -5.76 -16.88
N LEU A 585 -20.39 -5.24 -17.38
CA LEU A 585 -19.90 -5.61 -18.71
C LEU A 585 -19.32 -7.03 -18.73
N PRO A 586 -19.52 -7.81 -19.81
CA PRO A 586 -18.89 -9.12 -19.97
C PRO A 586 -17.35 -9.04 -19.98
N ASP A 587 -16.70 -10.03 -19.38
CA ASP A 587 -15.25 -10.21 -19.35
C ASP A 587 -14.89 -11.60 -19.94
N PRO A 588 -14.07 -11.70 -21.01
CA PRO A 588 -13.41 -10.62 -21.74
C PRO A 588 -14.38 -9.70 -22.49
N LEU A 589 -13.97 -8.48 -22.83
CA LEU A 589 -14.71 -7.59 -23.73
C LEU A 589 -14.54 -8.01 -25.20
N PRO A 590 -15.52 -7.73 -26.07
CA PRO A 590 -15.36 -7.99 -27.50
C PRO A 590 -14.26 -7.12 -28.12
N PRO A 591 -13.75 -7.48 -29.31
CA PRO A 591 -12.83 -6.64 -30.09
C PRO A 591 -13.39 -5.24 -30.40
N ASP A 592 -12.55 -4.35 -30.94
CA ASP A 592 -12.98 -3.00 -31.33
C ASP A 592 -14.11 -3.06 -32.38
N GLY A 593 -15.26 -2.47 -32.06
CA GLY A 593 -16.48 -2.58 -32.87
C GLY A 593 -17.72 -2.04 -32.18
N CYS A 594 -18.83 -1.99 -32.90
CA CYS A 594 -20.15 -1.64 -32.37
C CYS A 594 -21.04 -2.89 -32.40
N TYR A 595 -21.62 -3.25 -31.26
CA TYR A 595 -22.44 -4.45 -31.09
C TYR A 595 -23.79 -4.07 -30.50
N THR A 596 -24.79 -4.92 -30.68
CA THR A 596 -26.07 -4.81 -29.99
C THR A 596 -25.97 -5.52 -28.66
N TRP A 597 -26.37 -4.90 -27.55
CA TRP A 597 -26.50 -5.57 -26.26
C TRP A 597 -27.91 -5.33 -25.75
N TYR A 598 -28.73 -6.38 -25.76
CA TYR A 598 -30.18 -6.24 -25.66
C TYR A 598 -30.71 -5.30 -26.76
N SER A 599 -31.29 -4.17 -26.37
CA SER A 599 -31.83 -3.10 -27.21
C SER A 599 -30.88 -1.90 -27.33
N GLU A 600 -29.71 -1.95 -26.69
CA GLU A 600 -28.70 -0.90 -26.70
C GLU A 600 -27.63 -1.14 -27.78
N VAL A 601 -26.98 -0.07 -28.24
CA VAL A 601 -25.81 -0.16 -29.11
C VAL A 601 -24.57 0.21 -28.31
N TRP A 602 -23.61 -0.70 -28.23
CA TRP A 602 -22.35 -0.54 -27.52
C TRP A 602 -21.17 -0.57 -28.50
N CYS A 603 -20.48 0.56 -28.63
CA CYS A 603 -19.24 0.66 -29.39
C CYS A 603 -18.04 0.69 -28.44
N VAL A 604 -17.17 -0.32 -28.52
CA VAL A 604 -15.91 -0.39 -27.76
C VAL A 604 -14.72 -0.14 -28.68
N CYS A 605 -13.69 0.52 -28.14
CA CYS A 605 -12.47 0.77 -28.88
C CYS A 605 -11.24 0.88 -27.95
N SER A 606 -10.12 0.33 -28.42
CA SER A 606 -8.92 0.12 -27.64
C SER A 606 -7.92 1.27 -27.70
N THR A 607 -8.12 2.25 -28.60
CA THR A 607 -7.20 3.38 -28.81
C THR A 607 -7.60 4.62 -28.00
N SER A 608 -6.67 5.54 -27.76
CA SER A 608 -6.97 6.78 -27.01
C SER A 608 -7.87 7.70 -27.84
N ARG A 609 -8.91 8.30 -27.22
CA ARG A 609 -9.88 9.22 -27.84
C ARG A 609 -10.78 8.63 -28.93
N CYS A 610 -10.77 7.32 -29.13
CA CYS A 610 -11.53 6.65 -30.19
C CYS A 610 -13.05 6.75 -29.99
N ASN A 611 -13.50 6.80 -28.74
CA ASN A 611 -14.91 7.04 -28.40
C ASN A 611 -15.31 8.50 -28.58
N GLY A 612 -14.58 9.30 -29.35
CA GLY A 612 -14.93 10.66 -29.72
C GLY A 612 -15.67 10.77 -31.05
N GLU A 613 -15.64 9.74 -31.89
CA GLU A 613 -16.31 9.75 -33.20
C GLU A 613 -17.84 9.60 -33.06
N ALA A 614 -18.59 9.87 -34.14
CA ALA A 614 -20.03 9.61 -34.16
C ALA A 614 -20.32 8.14 -33.83
N LEU A 615 -21.43 7.87 -33.14
CA LEU A 615 -21.84 6.50 -32.83
C LEU A 615 -21.99 5.71 -34.13
N GLY A 616 -21.22 4.62 -34.25
CA GLY A 616 -21.25 3.75 -35.43
C GLY A 616 -22.57 3.00 -35.56
N LYS A 617 -22.80 2.38 -36.71
CA LYS A 617 -23.90 1.43 -36.88
C LYS A 617 -23.54 0.14 -36.15
N ALA A 618 -24.46 -0.38 -35.34
CA ALA A 618 -24.27 -1.66 -34.70
C ALA A 618 -24.09 -2.75 -35.77
N GLN A 619 -23.13 -3.64 -35.55
CA GLN A 619 -23.08 -4.91 -36.25
C GLN A 619 -24.25 -5.76 -35.74
N ASN A 620 -24.83 -6.59 -36.59
CA ASN A 620 -25.87 -7.55 -36.19
C ASN A 620 -25.25 -8.74 -35.41
N ILE A 621 -24.45 -8.42 -34.40
CA ILE A 621 -23.72 -9.34 -33.53
C ILE A 621 -23.96 -8.86 -32.11
N GLU A 622 -24.40 -9.78 -31.25
CA GLU A 622 -24.61 -9.46 -29.83
C GLU A 622 -23.27 -9.20 -29.11
N PHE A 623 -23.28 -8.28 -28.15
CA PHE A 623 -22.07 -7.81 -27.46
C PHE A 623 -21.36 -8.93 -26.67
N ASP A 624 -22.07 -9.98 -26.26
CA ASP A 624 -21.58 -11.16 -25.54
C ASP A 624 -21.39 -12.39 -26.45
N ALA A 625 -21.60 -12.25 -27.77
CA ALA A 625 -21.47 -13.36 -28.71
C ALA A 625 -20.06 -13.97 -28.76
N HIS A 626 -19.02 -13.23 -28.36
CA HIS A 626 -17.65 -13.74 -28.28
C HIS A 626 -17.38 -14.58 -27.02
N ILE A 627 -18.24 -14.51 -26.00
CA ILE A 627 -18.14 -15.35 -24.79
C ILE A 627 -18.75 -16.73 -25.04
N GLN A 628 -19.73 -16.83 -25.94
CA GLN A 628 -20.42 -18.08 -26.25
C GLN A 628 -19.81 -18.79 -27.47
N LYS A 629 -18.88 -19.73 -27.23
CA LYS A 629 -18.90 -21.08 -27.86
C LYS A 629 -17.73 -22.02 -27.54
N ASP A 630 -17.08 -21.91 -26.39
CA ASP A 630 -16.44 -23.10 -25.80
C ASP A 630 -17.48 -24.00 -25.11
N ASN A 631 -18.65 -24.17 -25.75
CA ASN A 631 -19.50 -25.30 -25.47
C ASN A 631 -18.79 -26.53 -26.01
N GLY A 632 -17.97 -27.14 -25.15
CA GLY A 632 -18.04 -28.58 -24.90
C GLY A 632 -18.34 -29.47 -26.10
N SER A 633 -17.67 -29.24 -27.24
CA SER A 633 -17.36 -30.32 -28.17
C SER A 633 -16.35 -31.19 -27.42
N LEU A 634 -16.89 -32.00 -26.50
CA LEU A 634 -16.37 -33.32 -26.19
C LEU A 634 -16.14 -34.00 -27.53
N SER A 635 -14.94 -33.85 -28.07
CA SER A 635 -14.39 -34.80 -29.01
C SER A 635 -14.56 -36.16 -28.34
N PRO A 636 -15.32 -37.10 -28.94
CA PRO A 636 -15.48 -38.43 -28.37
C PRO A 636 -14.17 -39.19 -28.64
N THR A 637 -13.12 -38.87 -27.88
CA THR A 637 -11.83 -39.54 -27.92
C THR A 637 -11.67 -40.53 -26.77
N ILE A 638 -12.75 -40.85 -26.04
CA ILE A 638 -12.76 -41.87 -24.97
C ILE A 638 -13.92 -42.83 -25.18
N THR A 639 -13.82 -43.69 -26.21
CA THR A 639 -14.52 -44.99 -26.26
C THR A 639 -13.83 -45.97 -27.22
N ARG A 640 -12.48 -45.96 -27.26
CA ARG A 640 -11.72 -47.04 -27.93
C ARG A 640 -10.92 -47.96 -26.98
N TYR A 641 -10.76 -47.60 -25.71
CA TYR A 641 -10.03 -48.44 -24.76
C TYR A 641 -10.90 -49.36 -23.90
N THR A 642 -12.19 -49.09 -23.73
CA THR A 642 -13.10 -49.98 -23.00
C THR A 642 -13.68 -51.12 -23.84
N VAL A 643 -13.72 -51.00 -25.17
CA VAL A 643 -14.16 -52.10 -26.06
C VAL A 643 -13.04 -53.12 -26.31
N MET A 644 -11.77 -52.70 -26.29
CA MET A 644 -10.62 -53.61 -26.42
C MET A 644 -10.41 -54.47 -25.15
N ALA A 645 -10.67 -53.93 -23.96
CA ALA A 645 -10.56 -54.67 -22.70
C ALA A 645 -11.65 -55.76 -22.53
N TRP A 646 -12.84 -55.55 -23.09
CA TRP A 646 -13.90 -56.57 -23.08
C TRP A 646 -13.71 -57.66 -24.15
N MET A 647 -13.06 -57.35 -25.27
CA MET A 647 -12.71 -58.35 -26.29
C MET A 647 -11.57 -59.28 -25.84
N THR A 648 -10.57 -58.81 -25.09
CA THR A 648 -9.51 -59.70 -24.55
C THR A 648 -10.01 -60.60 -23.43
N LEU A 649 -10.98 -60.17 -22.61
CA LEU A 649 -11.57 -61.03 -21.58
C LEU A 649 -12.39 -62.19 -22.19
N LEU A 650 -13.07 -61.97 -23.32
CA LEU A 650 -13.83 -63.01 -24.01
C LEU A 650 -12.95 -64.04 -24.74
N VAL A 651 -11.73 -63.68 -25.14
CA VAL A 651 -10.77 -64.63 -25.75
C VAL A 651 -10.11 -65.53 -24.69
N VAL A 652 -9.89 -65.03 -23.47
CA VAL A 652 -9.34 -65.84 -22.37
C VAL A 652 -10.37 -66.84 -21.84
N VAL A 653 -11.65 -66.46 -21.73
CA VAL A 653 -12.72 -67.38 -21.27
C VAL A 653 -13.04 -68.48 -22.30
N ARG A 654 -12.87 -68.23 -23.61
CA ARG A 654 -13.04 -69.26 -24.65
C ARG A 654 -11.92 -70.30 -24.71
N ASN A 655 -10.72 -69.99 -24.21
CA ASN A 655 -9.61 -70.96 -24.18
C ASN A 655 -9.60 -71.84 -22.92
N LEU A 656 -10.36 -71.51 -21.88
CA LEU A 656 -10.50 -72.32 -20.66
C LEU A 656 -11.58 -73.42 -20.75
N THR A 657 -12.37 -73.46 -21.83
CA THR A 657 -13.47 -74.44 -22.01
C THR A 657 -13.21 -75.49 -23.09
N ARG A 658 -11.97 -75.59 -23.60
CA ARG A 658 -11.56 -76.63 -24.59
C ARG A 658 -10.59 -77.68 -24.04
N GLY A 659 -10.46 -77.76 -22.72
CA GLY A 659 -9.69 -78.80 -22.04
C GLY A 659 -10.53 -79.55 -21.03
N HIS A 660 -11.58 -80.24 -21.49
CA HIS A 660 -12.17 -81.42 -20.84
C HIS A 660 -13.00 -82.22 -21.84
#